data_AF-W5MV27-F1
#
_entry.id   AF-W5MV27-F1
#
_cell.length_a   1.000
_cell.length_b   1.000
_cell.length_c   1.000
_cell.angle_alpha   90.00
_cell.angle_beta   90.00
_cell.angle_gamma   90.00
#
_symmetry.space_group_name_H-M   'P 1'
#
loop_
_entity.id
_entity.type
_entity.pdbx_description
1 polymer ?
#
loop_
_entity_poly.entity_id
_entity_poly.type
_entity_poly.pdbx_seq_one_letter_code
_entity_poly.pdbx_strand_id
1 'polypeptide(L)'
;QLISLIENNSVVIIRGATGSGKTTQLPQFILDYYYEQNVPCRLVVTQPRKIGATSIARWVARERKCILGSMVGYQVGLDKVATEHTRLIYMTTGVLLQKLVNAKTLTEFSHIFIDEVHERTEELDFLLLVVRKLLYSNSRYVKVILMSATINCKEFAEYFSSPIRSLMSPAYVFEVEGVAYTVEDFYLDDLRHLVTFKVEQPQDPYISEQMYSVAVGLIQSFDDLEAREKRAEKQEGSPAVPERGSVLVFLPGLSEINSMQDALAKLVRKRLQVYPLHSSVTLEEQNGIFLAPVPGYRKVILSTNIAESSVTVPDVKYEMAVIDFCLVKHLVCDKETNFQSLRLTWASKTNCNQRRGRAGRVSKGFCYRLVTREFWRSEIPDFVVPEMLRSPLANTLLKVKLLDMGDPRSVLSTALSPPKLANIQRTVLQLKELGALSVMRDRQGANSCDGELTFLGRVLAHLPVDLHLGKMIVLSHVFGCLEDCLIIAAALSLKSFFAMPFLQRLVGYRSKMSFSGSTMSDSITLLNAFKAWKESRNKGKFKNGRDELEWGKENCVQIKRIREVAELYEDLKKRVSQFNMHVGSAPPPSDPENAFVHTFILQIVIAGAFYPNYFTVVAIDEELASKELSGNDPRTTVLLRNMPPYGFLYSKQLQSLFRQCGQVKAMSFEGSSRAYVEFSRGGARTAQVLPEVTLALRMANLRVPLELSVHPIEEVEARFAHRAVSALRSCRVNVDLKKNTAFPVDMLSNPVDLDQLPPHPDFIVSITEVVDVGHFWGFRADESSLEKQHRLTRAINCQELQPLSTSLYPSMLCLAPFAEDQSKEGQYYRAKVLQAAGSSVEVFFVDYGNTTKVNADRLRELPEDLQALPFQAQEFQVCRLRPSARSVVLGGRWSSGARRRFSALAGQQTLMASLFSVLHGVMRVELFANSHAGSAGVAEVLLEEGHAERAEESLESQHSHEILMSLYKDLEEGTFLPNSTGSAWKSRKEEEKQLIDSLLETFSKAPSSCVKYKVPVHGPSSPHKLTFHPMSSITHYKSVLIEKDSVNSAAVNDAPQIKHQRLLVAAFVTINASGSCVLLKETTLLPSVRGLPALLCMLFTPAMELRTNDERTCFTGALCGLGWNRATQAAVLPEHDIELAFDVKFDVEDVTEINALRSAVNKLVCEGPNGTLHLGEERVAQLRENARQQLVRLFAKSPSREDLAPQYYEKPYKWNQVDPSQKMELLQKDREGKTRGIVYQLHPIRLLNV
;
A
#
# COMPACT_ATOMS: atom_id res chain seq x y z
N GLN A 1 -52.88 -2.50 19.92
CA GLN A 1 -52.07 -2.77 21.14
C GLN A 1 -50.70 -2.10 21.08
N LEU A 2 -49.84 -2.38 20.09
CA LEU A 2 -48.48 -1.81 19.99
C LEU A 2 -48.44 -0.27 20.03
N ILE A 3 -49.30 0.40 19.26
CA ILE A 3 -49.35 1.89 19.24
C ILE A 3 -49.65 2.45 20.64
N SER A 4 -50.64 1.90 21.35
CA SER A 4 -50.96 2.31 22.72
C SER A 4 -49.79 2.11 23.69
N LEU A 5 -48.99 1.04 23.53
CA LEU A 5 -47.78 0.84 24.31
C LEU A 5 -46.73 1.93 24.04
N ILE A 6 -46.55 2.32 22.79
CA ILE A 6 -45.60 3.37 22.39
C ILE A 6 -46.07 4.75 22.88
N GLU A 7 -47.37 5.04 22.85
CA GLU A 7 -47.93 6.28 23.42
C GLU A 7 -47.71 6.39 24.92
N ASN A 8 -47.87 5.29 25.66
CA ASN A 8 -47.80 5.28 27.12
C ASN A 8 -46.37 5.19 27.68
N ASN A 9 -45.38 4.83 26.86
CA ASN A 9 -43.99 4.66 27.30
C ASN A 9 -43.04 5.55 26.50
N SER A 10 -42.00 6.10 27.14
CA SER A 10 -40.95 6.83 26.41
C SER A 10 -40.02 5.90 25.63
N VAL A 11 -39.84 4.67 26.12
CA VAL A 11 -38.98 3.65 25.50
C VAL A 11 -39.71 2.31 25.44
N VAL A 12 -39.71 1.67 24.27
CA VAL A 12 -40.26 0.33 24.05
C VAL A 12 -39.24 -0.55 23.34
N ILE A 13 -39.07 -1.79 23.81
CA ILE A 13 -38.18 -2.79 23.24
C ILE A 13 -39.01 -3.82 22.48
N ILE A 14 -38.67 -4.10 21.24
CA ILE A 14 -39.39 -5.01 20.35
C ILE A 14 -38.47 -6.16 19.97
N ARG A 15 -38.84 -7.37 20.40
CA ARG A 15 -38.16 -8.61 20.04
C ARG A 15 -38.96 -9.34 18.98
N GLY A 16 -38.38 -9.64 17.83
CA GLY A 16 -39.08 -10.38 16.77
C GLY A 16 -38.13 -11.12 15.84
N ALA A 17 -38.46 -12.37 15.50
CA ALA A 17 -37.61 -13.23 14.67
C ALA A 17 -37.29 -12.60 13.30
N THR A 18 -36.18 -13.01 12.68
CA THR A 18 -35.84 -12.57 11.32
C THR A 18 -36.97 -12.95 10.36
N GLY A 19 -37.52 -11.96 9.64
CA GLY A 19 -38.67 -12.15 8.75
C GLY A 19 -40.02 -11.69 9.32
N SER A 20 -40.09 -11.29 10.60
CA SER A 20 -41.33 -10.82 11.25
C SER A 20 -41.88 -9.47 10.75
N GLY A 21 -41.20 -8.81 9.81
CA GLY A 21 -41.58 -7.47 9.34
C GLY A 21 -41.27 -6.33 10.31
N LYS A 22 -40.53 -6.56 11.41
CA LYS A 22 -40.20 -5.55 12.44
C LYS A 22 -39.69 -4.21 11.87
N THR A 23 -38.77 -4.30 10.93
CA THR A 23 -38.06 -3.15 10.36
C THR A 23 -38.88 -2.40 9.31
N THR A 24 -39.81 -3.10 8.64
CA THR A 24 -40.56 -2.59 7.50
C THR A 24 -41.97 -2.14 7.85
N GLN A 25 -42.69 -2.90 8.67
CA GLN A 25 -44.12 -2.70 8.94
C GLN A 25 -44.37 -1.76 10.13
N LEU A 26 -43.59 -1.87 11.21
CA LEU A 26 -43.84 -1.08 12.42
C LEU A 26 -43.76 0.43 12.21
N PRO A 27 -42.75 0.98 11.49
CA PRO A 27 -42.72 2.41 11.20
C PRO A 27 -43.94 2.86 10.39
N GLN A 28 -44.47 1.99 9.52
CA GLN A 28 -45.65 2.30 8.71
C GLN A 28 -46.91 2.38 9.57
N PHE A 29 -47.12 1.43 10.50
CA PHE A 29 -48.27 1.46 11.41
C PHE A 29 -48.33 2.74 12.25
N ILE A 30 -47.18 3.24 12.73
CA ILE A 30 -47.14 4.52 13.46
C ILE A 30 -47.43 5.68 12.51
N LEU A 31 -46.83 5.68 11.33
CA LEU A 31 -47.03 6.74 10.34
C LEU A 31 -48.52 6.87 9.97
N ASP A 32 -49.20 5.75 9.73
CA ASP A 32 -50.61 5.69 9.34
C ASP A 32 -51.51 6.16 10.48
N TYR A 33 -51.27 5.70 11.71
CA TYR A 33 -52.03 6.15 12.89
C TYR A 33 -51.95 7.66 13.10
N TYR A 34 -50.75 8.24 13.05
CA TYR A 34 -50.57 9.68 13.24
C TYR A 34 -51.13 10.51 12.07
N TYR A 35 -51.09 9.95 10.85
CA TYR A 35 -51.70 10.55 9.68
C TYR A 35 -53.24 10.62 9.81
N GLU A 36 -53.87 9.54 10.28
CA GLU A 36 -55.32 9.50 10.56
C GLU A 36 -55.74 10.50 11.65
N GLN A 37 -54.87 10.75 12.64
CA GLN A 37 -55.11 11.71 13.72
C GLN A 37 -54.75 13.16 13.36
N ASN A 38 -54.27 13.45 12.15
CA ASN A 38 -53.78 14.77 11.73
C ASN A 38 -52.69 15.37 12.65
N VAL A 39 -51.88 14.52 13.28
CA VAL A 39 -50.76 14.95 14.14
C VAL A 39 -49.45 14.85 13.37
N PRO A 40 -48.63 15.92 13.30
CA PRO A 40 -47.37 15.88 12.58
C PRO A 40 -46.42 14.85 13.19
N CYS A 41 -45.96 13.91 12.38
CA CYS A 41 -45.08 12.82 12.81
C CYS A 41 -43.85 12.73 11.90
N ARG A 42 -42.66 12.60 12.51
CA ARG A 42 -41.40 12.39 11.80
C ARG A 42 -40.63 11.25 12.43
N LEU A 43 -40.45 10.19 11.65
CA LEU A 43 -39.89 8.91 12.05
C LEU A 43 -38.49 8.76 11.46
N VAL A 44 -37.54 8.31 12.28
CA VAL A 44 -36.23 7.85 11.82
C VAL A 44 -36.03 6.40 12.21
N VAL A 45 -35.50 5.61 11.29
CA VAL A 45 -35.13 4.21 11.53
C VAL A 45 -33.64 4.02 11.22
N THR A 46 -32.86 3.64 12.24
CA THR A 46 -31.45 3.34 12.02
C THR A 46 -31.26 1.93 11.49
N GLN A 47 -30.25 1.76 10.64
CA GLN A 47 -29.74 0.48 10.18
C GLN A 47 -28.22 0.45 10.35
N PRO A 48 -27.63 -0.69 10.74
CA PRO A 48 -26.17 -0.77 10.92
C PRO A 48 -25.42 -0.65 9.60
N ARG A 49 -26.04 -0.98 8.45
CA ARG A 49 -25.35 -1.08 7.16
C ARG A 49 -26.04 -0.24 6.08
N LYS A 50 -25.25 0.42 5.22
CA LYS A 50 -25.74 1.27 4.11
C LYS A 50 -26.73 0.53 3.21
N ILE A 51 -26.38 -0.69 2.78
CA ILE A 51 -27.25 -1.49 1.91
C ILE A 51 -28.59 -1.82 2.58
N GLY A 52 -28.62 -1.98 3.91
CA GLY A 52 -29.85 -2.20 4.67
C GLY A 52 -30.77 -0.99 4.57
N ALA A 53 -30.29 0.18 4.98
CA ALA A 53 -31.08 1.42 4.91
C ALA A 53 -31.61 1.72 3.50
N THR A 54 -30.76 1.58 2.48
CA THR A 54 -31.15 1.88 1.09
C THR A 54 -32.14 0.85 0.51
N SER A 55 -31.92 -0.44 0.75
CA SER A 55 -32.80 -1.49 0.20
C SER A 55 -34.17 -1.49 0.88
N ILE A 56 -34.21 -1.30 2.20
CA ILE A 56 -35.45 -1.23 2.98
C ILE A 56 -36.26 0.00 2.57
N ALA A 57 -35.64 1.19 2.48
CA ALA A 57 -36.36 2.39 2.05
C ALA A 57 -36.97 2.25 0.65
N ARG A 58 -36.23 1.64 -0.31
CA ARG A 58 -36.76 1.34 -1.65
C ARG A 58 -37.92 0.36 -1.61
N TRP A 59 -37.82 -0.68 -0.77
CA TRP A 59 -38.87 -1.67 -0.62
C TRP A 59 -40.14 -1.06 -0.02
N VAL A 60 -40.04 -0.29 1.07
CA VAL A 60 -41.19 0.37 1.71
C VAL A 60 -41.82 1.41 0.78
N ALA A 61 -41.00 2.18 0.03
CA ALA A 61 -41.52 3.12 -0.95
C ALA A 61 -42.31 2.43 -2.08
N ARG A 62 -41.85 1.26 -2.53
CA ARG A 62 -42.58 0.43 -3.51
C ARG A 62 -43.88 -0.12 -2.94
N GLU A 63 -43.85 -0.63 -1.71
CA GLU A 63 -45.05 -1.15 -1.02
C GLU A 63 -46.12 -0.07 -0.88
N ARG A 64 -45.72 1.15 -0.48
CA ARG A 64 -46.63 2.31 -0.36
C ARG A 64 -46.94 3.01 -1.69
N LYS A 65 -46.43 2.51 -2.81
CA LYS A 65 -46.58 3.10 -4.15
C LYS A 65 -46.19 4.59 -4.20
N CYS A 66 -45.19 5.01 -3.44
CA CYS A 66 -44.69 6.39 -3.42
C CYS A 66 -43.31 6.52 -4.08
N ILE A 67 -43.01 7.72 -4.59
CA ILE A 67 -41.67 8.02 -5.14
C ILE A 67 -40.67 8.09 -3.98
N LEU A 68 -39.56 7.36 -4.08
CA LEU A 68 -38.50 7.41 -3.08
C LEU A 68 -37.97 8.84 -2.91
N GLY A 69 -37.91 9.33 -1.67
CA GLY A 69 -37.55 10.70 -1.32
C GLY A 69 -38.74 11.64 -1.11
N SER A 70 -39.97 11.20 -1.44
CA SER A 70 -41.20 11.90 -1.05
C SER A 70 -41.53 11.59 0.41
N MET A 71 -42.55 10.78 0.70
CA MET A 71 -42.97 10.39 2.06
C MET A 71 -41.93 9.50 2.76
N VAL A 72 -41.33 8.57 2.01
CA VAL A 72 -40.32 7.62 2.49
C VAL A 72 -38.99 7.91 1.80
N GLY A 73 -37.91 8.01 2.58
CA GLY A 73 -36.58 8.31 2.07
C GLY A 73 -35.46 7.59 2.82
N TYR A 74 -34.22 7.83 2.42
CA TYR A 74 -33.05 7.35 3.15
C TYR A 74 -31.91 8.37 3.18
N GLN A 75 -31.01 8.19 4.14
CA GLN A 75 -29.73 8.91 4.21
C GLN A 75 -28.61 7.98 4.67
N VAL A 76 -27.63 7.71 3.81
CA VAL A 76 -26.48 6.84 4.11
C VAL A 76 -25.17 7.51 3.70
N GLY A 77 -24.32 7.84 4.67
CA GLY A 77 -23.15 8.68 4.41
C GLY A 77 -23.55 9.98 3.68
N LEU A 78 -23.12 10.12 2.43
CA LEU A 78 -23.39 11.28 1.57
C LEU A 78 -24.61 11.13 0.66
N ASP A 79 -25.10 9.90 0.47
CA ASP A 79 -26.26 9.64 -0.37
C ASP A 79 -27.54 9.90 0.42
N LYS A 80 -28.21 11.02 0.11
CA LYS A 80 -29.46 11.45 0.75
C LYS A 80 -30.56 11.54 -0.31
N VAL A 81 -31.56 10.68 -0.17
CA VAL A 81 -32.80 10.72 -0.95
C VAL A 81 -33.94 11.03 0.01
N ALA A 82 -34.09 12.32 0.33
CA ALA A 82 -35.13 12.83 1.23
C ALA A 82 -35.36 14.33 0.99
N THR A 83 -36.62 14.76 1.10
CA THR A 83 -37.08 16.15 0.98
C THR A 83 -37.66 16.64 2.31
N GLU A 84 -38.12 17.89 2.38
CA GLU A 84 -38.83 18.42 3.55
C GLU A 84 -40.16 17.70 3.81
N HIS A 85 -40.74 17.08 2.77
CA HIS A 85 -41.96 16.28 2.86
C HIS A 85 -41.71 14.86 3.39
N THR A 86 -40.46 14.43 3.55
CA THR A 86 -40.13 13.09 4.05
C THR A 86 -40.46 12.95 5.53
N ARG A 87 -41.40 12.04 5.82
CA ARG A 87 -41.88 11.74 7.17
C ARG A 87 -41.25 10.48 7.75
N LEU A 88 -40.89 9.50 6.91
CA LEU A 88 -40.15 8.30 7.32
C LEU A 88 -38.80 8.25 6.62
N ILE A 89 -37.72 8.30 7.40
CA ILE A 89 -36.35 8.23 6.87
C ILE A 89 -35.56 7.08 7.46
N TYR A 90 -34.99 6.23 6.60
CA TYR A 90 -34.04 5.20 6.99
C TYR A 90 -32.62 5.74 6.91
N MET A 91 -31.81 5.59 7.95
CA MET A 91 -30.42 6.06 7.91
C MET A 91 -29.45 5.12 8.61
N THR A 92 -28.17 5.28 8.35
CA THR A 92 -27.14 4.56 9.10
C THR A 92 -27.00 5.11 10.52
N THR A 93 -26.65 4.26 11.48
CA THR A 93 -26.39 4.64 12.89
C THR A 93 -25.48 5.85 13.02
N GLY A 94 -24.35 5.88 12.31
CA GLY A 94 -23.40 7.00 12.32
C GLY A 94 -23.98 8.34 11.83
N VAL A 95 -24.92 8.32 10.87
CA VAL A 95 -25.57 9.56 10.35
C VAL A 95 -26.48 10.16 11.41
N LEU A 96 -27.30 9.34 12.08
CA LEU A 96 -28.15 9.82 13.17
C LEU A 96 -27.29 10.35 14.32
N LEU A 97 -26.27 9.59 14.72
CA LEU A 97 -25.35 9.98 15.79
C LEU A 97 -24.71 11.35 15.53
N GLN A 98 -24.19 11.59 14.31
CA GLN A 98 -23.60 12.88 13.95
C GLN A 98 -24.61 14.03 14.03
N LYS A 99 -25.86 13.81 13.57
CA LYS A 99 -26.94 14.80 13.69
C LYS A 99 -27.24 15.15 15.14
N LEU A 100 -27.37 14.14 16.00
CA LEU A 100 -27.70 14.34 17.42
C LEU A 100 -26.55 15.01 18.19
N VAL A 101 -25.30 14.66 17.89
CA VAL A 101 -24.12 15.30 18.50
C VAL A 101 -24.05 16.79 18.17
N ASN A 102 -24.34 17.16 16.92
CA ASN A 102 -24.32 18.55 16.47
C ASN A 102 -25.54 19.34 17.00
N ALA A 103 -26.74 18.74 16.96
CA ALA A 103 -27.97 19.40 17.38
C ALA A 103 -28.12 19.48 18.91
N LYS A 104 -27.51 18.54 19.66
CA LYS A 104 -27.64 18.40 21.11
C LYS A 104 -29.09 18.26 21.60
N THR A 105 -29.97 17.73 20.76
CA THR A 105 -31.40 17.49 21.02
C THR A 105 -31.92 16.34 20.15
N LEU A 106 -32.99 15.64 20.59
CA LEU A 106 -33.68 14.62 19.81
C LEU A 106 -34.88 15.19 19.02
N THR A 107 -35.25 16.45 19.23
CA THR A 107 -36.51 17.06 18.78
C THR A 107 -36.69 17.19 17.26
N GLU A 108 -35.66 16.87 16.45
CA GLU A 108 -35.82 16.74 14.99
C GLU A 108 -36.82 15.62 14.63
N PHE A 109 -36.94 14.60 15.48
CA PHE A 109 -37.77 13.41 15.25
C PHE A 109 -38.79 13.24 16.39
N SER A 110 -40.00 12.80 16.05
CA SER A 110 -40.99 12.41 17.07
C SER A 110 -40.77 10.98 17.55
N HIS A 111 -40.33 10.08 16.65
CA HIS A 111 -39.98 8.71 17.00
C HIS A 111 -38.63 8.31 16.40
N ILE A 112 -37.81 7.65 17.24
CA ILE A 112 -36.50 7.13 16.88
C ILE A 112 -36.51 5.62 17.03
N PHE A 113 -36.39 4.90 15.92
CA PHE A 113 -36.21 3.46 15.89
C PHE A 113 -34.72 3.12 15.78
N ILE A 114 -34.24 2.30 16.70
CA ILE A 114 -32.88 1.77 16.68
C ILE A 114 -32.97 0.26 16.41
N ASP A 115 -32.71 -0.13 15.16
CA ASP A 115 -32.79 -1.53 14.73
C ASP A 115 -31.46 -2.27 14.90
N GLU A 116 -31.56 -3.59 14.98
CA GLU A 116 -30.45 -4.54 15.13
C GLU A 116 -29.51 -4.22 16.31
N VAL A 117 -30.09 -3.84 17.46
CA VAL A 117 -29.31 -3.46 18.65
C VAL A 117 -28.42 -4.58 19.24
N HIS A 118 -28.59 -5.81 18.77
CA HIS A 118 -27.74 -6.95 19.14
C HIS A 118 -26.35 -6.92 18.48
N GLU A 119 -26.11 -6.09 17.44
CA GLU A 119 -24.78 -6.02 16.80
C GLU A 119 -23.71 -5.39 17.72
N ARG A 120 -24.11 -4.60 18.74
CA ARG A 120 -23.24 -4.02 19.79
C ARG A 120 -21.96 -3.37 19.25
N THR A 121 -22.09 -2.62 18.16
CA THR A 121 -21.00 -1.81 17.57
C THR A 121 -20.71 -0.57 18.42
N GLU A 122 -19.51 -0.01 18.30
CA GLU A 122 -19.11 1.17 19.10
C GLU A 122 -20.05 2.36 18.84
N GLU A 123 -20.37 2.63 17.57
CA GLU A 123 -21.27 3.73 17.19
C GLU A 123 -22.69 3.55 17.72
N LEU A 124 -23.19 2.30 17.75
CA LEU A 124 -24.53 1.98 18.24
C LEU A 124 -24.62 2.15 19.75
N ASP A 125 -23.68 1.58 20.50
CA ASP A 125 -23.66 1.70 21.96
C ASP A 125 -23.50 3.18 22.38
N PHE A 126 -22.70 3.95 21.63
CA PHE A 126 -22.58 5.39 21.86
C PHE A 126 -23.86 6.16 21.48
N LEU A 127 -24.54 5.81 20.38
CA LEU A 127 -25.85 6.36 20.05
C LEU A 127 -26.87 6.10 21.16
N LEU A 128 -26.91 4.89 21.73
CA LEU A 128 -27.80 4.56 22.84
C LEU A 128 -27.52 5.42 24.07
N LEU A 129 -26.24 5.69 24.39
CA LEU A 129 -25.84 6.62 25.45
C LEU A 129 -26.35 8.04 25.17
N VAL A 130 -26.11 8.56 23.96
CA VAL A 130 -26.51 9.93 23.58
C VAL A 130 -28.03 10.08 23.63
N VAL A 131 -28.76 9.13 23.05
CA VAL A 131 -30.23 9.11 23.07
C VAL A 131 -30.73 9.07 24.51
N ARG A 132 -30.19 8.18 25.36
CA ARG A 132 -30.58 8.10 26.77
C ARG A 132 -30.36 9.43 27.50
N LYS A 133 -29.18 10.05 27.37
CA LYS A 133 -28.87 11.31 28.05
C LYS A 133 -29.79 12.44 27.58
N LEU A 134 -29.98 12.60 26.26
CA LEU A 134 -30.83 13.65 25.70
C LEU A 134 -32.31 13.45 26.01
N LEU A 135 -32.79 12.20 25.99
CA LEU A 135 -34.17 11.84 26.34
C LEU A 135 -34.52 12.30 27.76
N TYR A 136 -33.64 12.04 28.73
CA TYR A 136 -33.88 12.41 30.13
C TYR A 136 -33.56 13.87 30.47
N SER A 137 -32.70 14.54 29.69
CA SER A 137 -32.32 15.93 29.92
C SER A 137 -33.30 16.93 29.29
N ASN A 138 -33.46 16.91 27.96
CA ASN A 138 -34.13 17.98 27.22
C ASN A 138 -35.18 17.49 26.19
N SER A 139 -35.31 16.18 25.95
CA SER A 139 -36.14 15.63 24.87
C SER A 139 -37.18 14.61 25.35
N ARG A 140 -37.80 14.84 26.52
CA ARG A 140 -38.65 13.85 27.24
C ARG A 140 -39.87 13.32 26.46
N TYR A 141 -40.33 14.05 25.44
CA TYR A 141 -41.52 13.69 24.65
C TYR A 141 -41.21 12.80 23.44
N VAL A 142 -39.93 12.62 23.08
CA VAL A 142 -39.53 11.78 21.96
C VAL A 142 -39.70 10.30 22.31
N LYS A 143 -40.28 9.53 21.40
CA LYS A 143 -40.48 8.09 21.55
C LYS A 143 -39.29 7.31 21.01
N VAL A 144 -38.74 6.39 21.79
CA VAL A 144 -37.60 5.55 21.38
C VAL A 144 -38.02 4.10 21.30
N ILE A 145 -37.76 3.46 20.17
CA ILE A 145 -38.11 2.06 19.92
C ILE A 145 -36.83 1.28 19.60
N LEU A 146 -36.49 0.30 20.44
CA LEU A 146 -35.33 -0.58 20.22
C LEU A 146 -35.81 -1.88 19.57
N MET A 147 -35.20 -2.32 18.47
CA MET A 147 -35.63 -3.52 17.75
C MET A 147 -34.49 -4.52 17.59
N SER A 148 -34.78 -5.81 17.76
CA SER A 148 -33.80 -6.88 17.51
C SER A 148 -34.44 -8.27 17.43
N ALA A 149 -33.80 -9.17 16.68
CA ALA A 149 -34.22 -10.57 16.61
C ALA A 149 -33.69 -11.47 17.74
N THR A 150 -32.54 -11.14 18.32
CA THR A 150 -31.78 -12.05 19.21
C THR A 150 -31.23 -11.34 20.46
N ILE A 151 -31.87 -10.24 20.87
CA ILE A 151 -31.42 -9.41 22.00
C ILE A 151 -31.61 -10.08 23.36
N ASN A 152 -30.70 -9.77 24.29
CA ASN A 152 -30.96 -9.89 25.72
C ASN A 152 -31.88 -8.74 26.16
N CYS A 153 -33.21 -8.93 26.12
CA CYS A 153 -34.17 -7.87 26.43
C CYS A 153 -33.98 -7.26 27.83
N LYS A 154 -33.51 -8.06 28.80
CA LYS A 154 -33.35 -7.64 30.20
C LYS A 154 -32.32 -6.53 30.36
N GLU A 155 -31.14 -6.70 29.77
CA GLU A 155 -30.03 -5.74 29.84
C GLU A 155 -30.45 -4.36 29.31
N PHE A 156 -31.13 -4.33 28.16
CA PHE A 156 -31.60 -3.09 27.54
C PHE A 156 -32.78 -2.47 28.29
N ALA A 157 -33.68 -3.30 28.83
CA ALA A 157 -34.83 -2.83 29.62
C ALA A 157 -34.37 -2.14 30.90
N GLU A 158 -33.38 -2.72 31.59
CA GLU A 158 -32.76 -2.15 32.79
C GLU A 158 -31.99 -0.87 32.46
N TYR A 159 -31.27 -0.83 31.33
CA TYR A 159 -30.52 0.36 30.92
C TYR A 159 -31.41 1.58 30.63
N PHE A 160 -32.59 1.39 30.01
CA PHE A 160 -33.56 2.47 29.77
C PHE A 160 -34.62 2.60 30.89
N SER A 161 -34.28 2.17 32.10
CA SER A 161 -35.17 2.33 33.25
C SER A 161 -35.49 3.79 33.51
N SER A 162 -36.76 4.07 33.77
CA SER A 162 -37.24 5.42 34.06
C SER A 162 -37.74 5.51 35.52
N PRO A 163 -37.50 6.62 36.22
CA PRO A 163 -37.98 6.79 37.59
C PRO A 163 -39.49 7.06 37.59
N ILE A 164 -40.27 6.14 38.16
CA ILE A 164 -41.72 6.26 38.36
C ILE A 164 -41.98 6.18 39.87
N ARG A 165 -42.52 7.26 40.47
CA ARG A 165 -42.83 7.32 41.91
C ARG A 165 -41.65 6.91 42.82
N SER A 166 -40.45 7.42 42.51
CA SER A 166 -39.20 7.13 43.24
C SER A 166 -38.68 5.69 43.12
N LEU A 167 -39.29 4.84 42.29
CA LEU A 167 -38.81 3.50 41.94
C LEU A 167 -38.35 3.47 40.47
N MET A 168 -37.24 2.79 40.18
CA MET A 168 -36.77 2.60 38.80
C MET A 168 -37.57 1.47 38.15
N SER A 169 -38.33 1.78 37.11
CA SER A 169 -39.08 0.78 36.33
C SER A 169 -38.39 0.51 34.99
N PRO A 170 -38.16 -0.77 34.61
CA PRO A 170 -37.50 -1.13 33.36
C PRO A 170 -38.38 -0.80 32.14
N ALA A 171 -37.77 -0.61 30.98
CA ALA A 171 -38.50 -0.36 29.73
C ALA A 171 -39.34 -1.57 29.32
N TYR A 172 -40.49 -1.31 28.70
CA TYR A 172 -41.43 -2.36 28.31
C TYR A 172 -40.89 -3.20 27.14
N VAL A 173 -41.03 -4.53 27.23
CA VAL A 173 -40.62 -5.49 26.19
C VAL A 173 -41.85 -6.08 25.53
N PHE A 174 -41.94 -5.95 24.20
CA PHE A 174 -42.99 -6.51 23.37
C PHE A 174 -42.41 -7.58 22.43
N GLU A 175 -42.92 -8.81 22.50
CA GLU A 175 -42.49 -9.91 21.64
C GLU A 175 -43.44 -10.06 20.43
N VAL A 176 -42.86 -10.16 19.24
CA VAL A 176 -43.57 -10.35 17.96
C VAL A 176 -43.33 -11.78 17.48
N GLU A 177 -44.40 -12.56 17.39
CA GLU A 177 -44.37 -13.89 16.78
C GLU A 177 -44.13 -13.79 15.26
N GLY A 178 -43.25 -14.62 14.72
CA GLY A 178 -42.94 -14.67 13.29
C GLY A 178 -42.86 -16.11 12.78
N VAL A 179 -43.37 -16.36 11.58
CA VAL A 179 -43.39 -17.68 10.94
C VAL A 179 -42.18 -17.81 10.01
N ALA A 180 -41.05 -18.30 10.52
CA ALA A 180 -39.94 -18.74 9.68
C ALA A 180 -40.11 -20.22 9.29
N TYR A 181 -39.65 -20.63 8.10
CA TYR A 181 -39.62 -22.04 7.74
C TYR A 181 -38.68 -22.81 8.68
N THR A 182 -38.98 -24.09 8.92
CA THR A 182 -38.18 -24.94 9.80
C THR A 182 -36.76 -25.13 9.25
N VAL A 183 -35.77 -25.01 10.12
CA VAL A 183 -34.35 -25.27 9.81
C VAL A 183 -33.84 -26.34 10.74
N GLU A 184 -33.34 -27.44 10.18
CA GLU A 184 -32.74 -28.53 10.96
C GLU A 184 -31.23 -28.28 11.16
N ASP A 185 -30.76 -28.41 12.40
CA ASP A 185 -29.35 -28.25 12.78
C ASP A 185 -28.66 -29.61 12.87
N PHE A 186 -27.54 -29.75 12.16
CA PHE A 186 -26.63 -30.90 12.22
C PHE A 186 -25.27 -30.46 12.74
N TYR A 187 -24.67 -31.28 13.59
CA TYR A 187 -23.34 -31.05 14.16
C TYR A 187 -22.34 -32.06 13.59
N LEU A 188 -21.05 -31.84 13.85
CA LEU A 188 -20.00 -32.72 13.36
C LEU A 188 -20.23 -34.19 13.77
N ASP A 189 -20.74 -34.43 14.99
CA ASP A 189 -21.08 -35.77 15.48
C ASP A 189 -22.15 -36.48 14.62
N ASP A 190 -23.08 -35.69 14.07
CA ASP A 190 -24.15 -36.17 13.21
C ASP A 190 -23.62 -36.51 11.81
N LEU A 191 -22.44 -36.05 11.41
CA LEU A 191 -21.92 -36.23 10.05
C LEU A 191 -21.10 -37.50 9.84
N ARG A 192 -20.82 -38.26 10.90
CA ARG A 192 -19.94 -39.45 10.85
C ARG A 192 -20.41 -40.54 9.89
N HIS A 193 -21.71 -40.60 9.60
CA HIS A 193 -22.31 -41.56 8.66
C HIS A 193 -22.31 -41.08 7.20
N LEU A 194 -22.09 -39.78 6.96
CA LEU A 194 -22.05 -39.16 5.63
C LEU A 194 -20.61 -39.00 5.12
N VAL A 195 -19.66 -38.69 6.02
CA VAL A 195 -18.26 -38.45 5.69
C VAL A 195 -17.37 -39.09 6.74
N THR A 196 -16.36 -39.87 6.33
CA THR A 196 -15.35 -40.42 7.25
C THR A 196 -14.34 -39.33 7.61
N PHE A 197 -14.25 -38.95 8.88
CA PHE A 197 -13.27 -37.97 9.35
C PHE A 197 -12.76 -38.28 10.77
N LYS A 198 -11.51 -37.88 11.05
CA LYS A 198 -10.92 -37.82 12.40
C LYS A 198 -10.53 -36.38 12.66
N VAL A 199 -11.48 -35.56 13.09
CA VAL A 199 -11.25 -34.13 13.38
C VAL A 199 -11.25 -33.98 14.90
N GLU A 200 -10.09 -33.67 15.46
CA GLU A 200 -10.00 -33.18 16.85
C GLU A 200 -10.32 -31.68 16.85
N GLN A 201 -11.17 -31.23 17.76
CA GLN A 201 -11.51 -29.80 17.91
C GLN A 201 -10.34 -29.13 18.64
N PRO A 202 -9.62 -28.20 18.00
CA PRO A 202 -8.52 -27.51 18.66
C PRO A 202 -9.03 -26.52 19.70
N GLN A 203 -8.26 -26.34 20.80
CA GLN A 203 -8.53 -25.27 21.77
C GLN A 203 -8.42 -23.89 21.11
N ASP A 204 -7.41 -23.71 20.24
CA ASP A 204 -7.24 -22.49 19.47
C ASP A 204 -8.06 -22.51 18.16
N PRO A 205 -8.72 -21.39 17.80
CA PRO A 205 -9.56 -21.32 16.62
C PRO A 205 -8.74 -21.35 15.32
N TYR A 206 -8.83 -22.44 14.55
CA TYR A 206 -8.33 -22.53 13.18
C TYR A 206 -9.14 -23.52 12.33
N ILE A 207 -8.94 -23.52 11.00
CA ILE A 207 -9.53 -24.49 10.08
C ILE A 207 -8.46 -25.47 9.61
N SER A 208 -8.61 -26.76 9.93
CA SER A 208 -7.70 -27.82 9.47
C SER A 208 -8.01 -28.27 8.03
N GLU A 209 -7.05 -28.88 7.33
CA GLU A 209 -7.29 -29.46 5.99
C GLU A 209 -8.40 -30.53 5.99
N GLN A 210 -8.54 -31.26 7.09
CA GLN A 210 -9.59 -32.25 7.26
C GLN A 210 -10.98 -31.59 7.32
N MET A 211 -11.12 -30.42 7.97
CA MET A 211 -12.39 -29.69 7.99
C MET A 211 -12.81 -29.21 6.59
N TYR A 212 -11.85 -28.76 5.76
CA TYR A 212 -12.14 -28.47 4.35
C TYR A 212 -12.61 -29.73 3.60
N SER A 213 -11.98 -30.87 3.87
CA SER A 213 -12.36 -32.16 3.27
C SER A 213 -13.77 -32.60 3.69
N VAL A 214 -14.16 -32.37 4.96
CA VAL A 214 -15.53 -32.60 5.44
C VAL A 214 -16.53 -31.71 4.70
N ALA A 215 -16.26 -30.40 4.59
CA ALA A 215 -17.14 -29.48 3.87
C ALA A 215 -17.28 -29.85 2.38
N VAL A 216 -16.18 -30.28 1.74
CA VAL A 216 -16.20 -30.78 0.37
C VAL A 216 -17.03 -32.07 0.25
N GLY A 217 -16.86 -33.02 1.18
CA GLY A 217 -17.65 -34.25 1.23
C GLY A 217 -19.15 -33.99 1.42
N LEU A 218 -19.53 -33.03 2.26
CA LEU A 218 -20.92 -32.60 2.43
C LEU A 218 -21.51 -32.08 1.11
N ILE A 219 -20.81 -31.15 0.45
CA ILE A 219 -21.25 -30.58 -0.83
C ILE A 219 -21.43 -31.67 -1.89
N GLN A 220 -20.60 -32.71 -1.87
CA GLN A 220 -20.74 -33.87 -2.76
C GLN A 220 -21.97 -34.72 -2.40
N SER A 221 -22.25 -34.92 -1.11
CA SER A 221 -23.37 -35.75 -0.64
C SER A 221 -24.75 -35.11 -0.84
N PHE A 222 -24.83 -33.77 -0.98
CA PHE A 222 -26.11 -33.09 -1.15
C PHE A 222 -26.87 -33.52 -2.41
N ASP A 223 -26.17 -33.89 -3.48
CA ASP A 223 -26.82 -34.43 -4.68
C ASP A 223 -27.56 -35.75 -4.38
N ASP A 224 -26.97 -36.62 -3.55
CA ASP A 224 -27.55 -37.90 -3.16
C ASP A 224 -28.67 -37.72 -2.12
N LEU A 225 -28.51 -36.78 -1.20
CA LEU A 225 -29.52 -36.43 -0.18
C LEU A 225 -30.79 -35.86 -0.82
N GLU A 226 -30.65 -34.85 -1.70
CA GLU A 226 -31.77 -34.26 -2.45
C GLU A 226 -32.47 -35.30 -3.35
N ALA A 227 -31.71 -36.26 -3.91
CA ALA A 227 -32.28 -37.34 -4.71
C ALA A 227 -33.06 -38.36 -3.87
N ARG A 228 -32.70 -38.58 -2.61
CA ARG A 228 -33.43 -39.46 -1.67
C ARG A 228 -34.73 -38.81 -1.20
N GLU A 229 -34.71 -37.53 -0.85
CA GLU A 229 -35.93 -36.79 -0.43
C GLU A 229 -36.94 -36.67 -1.58
N LYS A 230 -36.49 -36.32 -2.80
CA LYS A 230 -37.38 -36.29 -3.98
C LYS A 230 -37.96 -37.66 -4.36
N ARG A 231 -37.33 -38.78 -3.97
CA ARG A 231 -37.90 -40.13 -4.13
C ARG A 231 -38.92 -40.46 -3.04
N ALA A 232 -38.78 -39.89 -1.86
CA ALA A 232 -39.77 -40.02 -0.79
C ALA A 232 -41.04 -39.20 -1.06
N GLU A 233 -40.94 -38.10 -1.83
CA GLU A 233 -42.06 -37.18 -2.10
C GLU A 233 -42.82 -37.42 -3.43
N LYS A 234 -42.35 -38.29 -4.34
CA LYS A 234 -43.01 -38.50 -5.64
C LYS A 234 -44.05 -39.64 -5.64
N GLN A 235 -45.33 -39.27 -5.56
CA GLN A 235 -46.39 -39.84 -6.40
C GLN A 235 -46.51 -38.98 -7.69
N GLU A 236 -46.41 -39.65 -8.84
CA GLU A 236 -46.71 -39.23 -10.22
C GLU A 236 -46.02 -38.01 -10.89
N GLY A 237 -45.28 -38.31 -11.98
CA GLY A 237 -45.51 -37.68 -13.30
C GLY A 237 -44.93 -36.29 -13.61
N SER A 238 -43.60 -36.16 -13.79
CA SER A 238 -42.99 -35.33 -14.86
C SER A 238 -41.45 -35.46 -14.89
N PRO A 239 -40.81 -35.50 -16.08
CA PRO A 239 -39.36 -35.49 -16.21
C PRO A 239 -38.85 -34.04 -16.28
N ALA A 240 -38.74 -33.38 -15.13
CA ALA A 240 -38.00 -32.12 -15.02
C ALA A 240 -36.54 -32.41 -14.66
N VAL A 241 -35.61 -31.70 -15.30
CA VAL A 241 -34.17 -31.68 -14.94
C VAL A 241 -34.06 -31.41 -13.43
N PRO A 242 -33.25 -32.16 -12.65
CA PRO A 242 -33.14 -31.95 -11.22
C PRO A 242 -32.52 -30.57 -10.94
N GLU A 243 -33.34 -29.59 -10.58
CA GLU A 243 -32.89 -28.34 -9.97
C GLU A 243 -32.17 -28.67 -8.66
N ARG A 244 -30.92 -28.19 -8.54
CA ARG A 244 -30.02 -28.43 -7.41
C ARG A 244 -30.08 -27.27 -6.43
N GLY A 245 -30.15 -27.56 -5.13
CA GLY A 245 -30.17 -26.53 -4.07
C GLY A 245 -28.87 -25.70 -4.01
N SER A 246 -28.95 -24.45 -3.55
CA SER A 246 -27.77 -23.59 -3.36
C SER A 246 -27.11 -23.82 -2.01
N VAL A 247 -25.77 -23.72 -1.96
CA VAL A 247 -24.99 -23.89 -0.71
C VAL A 247 -24.34 -22.56 -0.32
N LEU A 248 -24.51 -22.16 0.94
CA LEU A 248 -23.81 -21.02 1.53
C LEU A 248 -22.83 -21.50 2.59
N VAL A 249 -21.55 -21.19 2.40
CA VAL A 249 -20.47 -21.58 3.31
C VAL A 249 -19.97 -20.34 4.04
N PHE A 250 -20.01 -20.35 5.37
CA PHE A 250 -19.45 -19.28 6.20
C PHE A 250 -17.99 -19.58 6.57
N LEU A 251 -17.08 -18.73 6.07
CA LEU A 251 -15.64 -18.77 6.31
C LEU A 251 -15.20 -17.44 6.96
N PRO A 252 -14.13 -17.44 7.77
CA PRO A 252 -13.76 -16.27 8.56
C PRO A 252 -13.09 -15.16 7.74
N GLY A 253 -12.49 -15.45 6.58
CA GLY A 253 -11.77 -14.47 5.78
C GLY A 253 -11.34 -14.96 4.40
N LEU A 254 -10.63 -14.08 3.67
CA LEU A 254 -10.26 -14.31 2.27
C LEU A 254 -9.26 -15.47 2.08
N SER A 255 -8.30 -15.65 3.00
CA SER A 255 -7.36 -16.79 2.97
C SER A 255 -8.11 -18.12 3.03
N GLU A 256 -9.11 -18.21 3.88
CA GLU A 256 -9.91 -19.42 4.07
C GLU A 256 -10.87 -19.64 2.89
N ILE A 257 -11.40 -18.56 2.29
CA ILE A 257 -12.17 -18.62 1.04
C ILE A 257 -11.31 -19.19 -0.09
N ASN A 258 -10.07 -18.74 -0.24
CA ASN A 258 -9.16 -19.24 -1.29
C ASN A 258 -8.85 -20.73 -1.08
N SER A 259 -8.56 -21.11 0.16
CA SER A 259 -8.25 -22.52 0.51
C SER A 259 -9.44 -23.44 0.20
N MET A 260 -10.67 -23.02 0.52
CA MET A 260 -11.88 -23.76 0.19
C MET A 260 -12.13 -23.80 -1.33
N GLN A 261 -11.85 -22.70 -2.04
CA GLN A 261 -11.98 -22.66 -3.49
C GLN A 261 -10.97 -23.58 -4.18
N ASP A 262 -9.72 -23.63 -3.72
CA ASP A 262 -8.69 -24.55 -4.22
C ASP A 262 -9.07 -26.01 -3.94
N ALA A 263 -9.65 -26.28 -2.77
CA ALA A 263 -10.19 -27.61 -2.44
C ALA A 263 -11.35 -28.01 -3.36
N LEU A 264 -12.27 -27.08 -3.67
CA LEU A 264 -13.37 -27.30 -4.61
C LEU A 264 -12.92 -27.38 -6.07
N ALA A 265 -11.86 -26.65 -6.46
CA ALA A 265 -11.32 -26.64 -7.81
C ALA A 265 -10.80 -28.01 -8.24
N LYS A 266 -10.34 -28.85 -7.29
CA LYS A 266 -9.97 -30.25 -7.54
C LYS A 266 -11.15 -31.10 -8.07
N LEU A 267 -12.40 -30.61 -7.98
CA LEU A 267 -13.62 -31.29 -8.42
C LEU A 267 -14.10 -30.89 -9.83
N VAL A 268 -13.18 -30.54 -10.75
CA VAL A 268 -13.44 -30.02 -12.12
C VAL A 268 -14.54 -30.76 -12.90
N ARG A 269 -14.80 -32.04 -12.61
CA ARG A 269 -15.79 -32.89 -13.32
C ARG A 269 -17.23 -32.79 -12.78
N LYS A 270 -17.48 -32.09 -11.67
CA LYS A 270 -18.81 -31.96 -11.05
C LYS A 270 -19.31 -30.54 -11.31
N ARG A 271 -20.49 -30.40 -11.91
CA ARG A 271 -21.12 -29.14 -12.35
C ARG A 271 -21.33 -28.15 -11.18
N LEU A 272 -20.28 -27.46 -10.74
CA LEU A 272 -20.28 -26.50 -9.62
C LEU A 272 -19.98 -25.09 -10.14
N GLN A 273 -20.71 -24.09 -9.63
CA GLN A 273 -20.41 -22.68 -9.82
C GLN A 273 -20.07 -22.05 -8.46
N VAL A 274 -18.80 -21.74 -8.25
CA VAL A 274 -18.27 -21.24 -6.97
C VAL A 274 -18.09 -19.73 -7.04
N TYR A 275 -18.72 -19.00 -6.12
CA TYR A 275 -18.64 -17.54 -6.05
C TYR A 275 -18.06 -17.08 -4.70
N PRO A 276 -16.93 -16.36 -4.69
CA PRO A 276 -16.41 -15.75 -3.47
C PRO A 276 -17.20 -14.48 -3.12
N LEU A 277 -17.70 -14.41 -1.89
CA LEU A 277 -18.39 -13.24 -1.32
C LEU A 277 -17.57 -12.68 -0.17
N HIS A 278 -16.64 -11.79 -0.52
CA HIS A 278 -15.82 -11.07 0.43
C HIS A 278 -15.79 -9.59 0.11
N SER A 279 -15.56 -8.79 1.15
CA SER A 279 -15.62 -7.34 1.07
C SER A 279 -14.58 -6.72 0.10
N SER A 280 -13.50 -7.43 -0.21
CA SER A 280 -12.43 -7.03 -1.15
C SER A 280 -12.64 -7.55 -2.59
N VAL A 281 -13.63 -8.41 -2.83
CA VAL A 281 -13.98 -8.90 -4.17
C VAL A 281 -14.63 -7.76 -4.95
N THR A 282 -14.39 -7.69 -6.27
CA THR A 282 -14.90 -6.60 -7.10
C THR A 282 -16.44 -6.62 -7.13
N LEU A 283 -17.06 -5.45 -7.36
CA LEU A 283 -18.52 -5.38 -7.38
C LEU A 283 -19.14 -6.21 -8.51
N GLU A 284 -18.46 -6.30 -9.65
CA GLU A 284 -18.89 -7.12 -10.80
C GLU A 284 -18.94 -8.62 -10.42
N GLU A 285 -17.89 -9.12 -9.76
CA GLU A 285 -17.83 -10.50 -9.25
C GLU A 285 -18.90 -10.74 -8.17
N GLN A 286 -19.15 -9.78 -7.27
CA GLN A 286 -20.22 -9.89 -6.27
C GLN A 286 -21.61 -9.91 -6.90
N ASN A 287 -21.84 -9.14 -7.97
CA ASN A 287 -23.13 -9.10 -8.65
C ASN A 287 -23.48 -10.43 -9.32
N GLY A 288 -22.49 -11.23 -9.71
CA GLY A 288 -22.69 -12.59 -10.23
C GLY A 288 -23.43 -13.51 -9.24
N ILE A 289 -23.38 -13.21 -7.93
CA ILE A 289 -24.09 -13.96 -6.88
C ILE A 289 -25.61 -13.75 -6.95
N PHE A 290 -26.11 -12.72 -7.62
CA PHE A 290 -27.55 -12.50 -7.80
C PHE A 290 -28.07 -13.03 -9.15
N LEU A 291 -27.24 -13.75 -9.91
CA LEU A 291 -27.67 -14.42 -11.12
C LEU A 291 -28.07 -15.87 -10.82
N ALA A 292 -29.09 -16.38 -11.51
CA ALA A 292 -29.47 -17.78 -11.46
C ALA A 292 -28.31 -18.66 -11.96
N PRO A 293 -28.06 -19.83 -11.33
CA PRO A 293 -27.03 -20.74 -11.80
C PRO A 293 -27.38 -21.32 -13.17
N VAL A 294 -26.36 -21.75 -13.90
CA VAL A 294 -26.56 -22.49 -15.17
C VAL A 294 -27.34 -23.78 -14.87
N PRO A 295 -28.37 -24.13 -15.67
CA PRO A 295 -29.15 -25.34 -15.44
C PRO A 295 -28.28 -26.60 -15.25
N GLY A 296 -28.54 -27.35 -14.18
CA GLY A 296 -27.77 -28.53 -13.80
C GLY A 296 -26.44 -28.26 -13.07
N TYR A 297 -26.07 -27.00 -12.82
CA TYR A 297 -24.98 -26.62 -11.93
C TYR A 297 -25.49 -26.29 -10.52
N ARG A 298 -24.71 -26.66 -9.50
CA ARG A 298 -24.95 -26.25 -8.11
C ARG A 298 -24.19 -24.97 -7.81
N LYS A 299 -24.89 -23.98 -7.26
CA LYS A 299 -24.30 -22.71 -6.82
C LYS A 299 -23.73 -22.85 -5.42
N VAL A 300 -22.45 -22.51 -5.26
CA VAL A 300 -21.74 -22.53 -3.98
C VAL A 300 -21.23 -21.11 -3.69
N ILE A 301 -21.71 -20.51 -2.61
CA ILE A 301 -21.33 -19.16 -2.19
C ILE A 301 -20.38 -19.29 -1.00
N LEU A 302 -19.14 -18.83 -1.16
CA LEU A 302 -18.13 -18.82 -0.10
C LEU A 302 -18.10 -17.43 0.53
N SER A 303 -18.66 -17.26 1.72
CA SER A 303 -18.94 -15.95 2.31
C SER A 303 -18.32 -15.76 3.68
N THR A 304 -18.04 -14.50 4.02
CA THR A 304 -17.80 -14.06 5.40
C THR A 304 -19.10 -13.66 6.10
N ASN A 305 -19.02 -12.99 7.27
CA ASN A 305 -20.17 -12.40 7.98
C ASN A 305 -20.95 -11.33 7.18
N ILE A 306 -20.47 -10.96 5.98
CA ILE A 306 -21.22 -10.08 5.06
C ILE A 306 -22.62 -10.65 4.70
N ALA A 307 -22.74 -11.98 4.61
CA ALA A 307 -24.01 -12.66 4.37
C ALA A 307 -24.87 -12.88 5.62
N GLU A 308 -24.37 -12.52 6.82
CA GLU A 308 -25.04 -12.81 8.10
C GLU A 308 -26.29 -11.97 8.33
N SER A 309 -26.30 -10.71 7.89
CA SER A 309 -27.39 -9.74 8.19
C SER A 309 -27.99 -9.14 6.92
N SER A 310 -27.16 -8.65 5.99
CA SER A 310 -27.55 -7.64 4.99
C SER A 310 -27.65 -8.10 3.53
N VAL A 311 -27.36 -9.36 3.21
CA VAL A 311 -27.52 -9.88 1.84
C VAL A 311 -28.62 -10.94 1.84
N THR A 312 -29.70 -10.66 1.12
CA THR A 312 -30.73 -11.64 0.71
C THR A 312 -30.38 -12.10 -0.69
N VAL A 313 -30.10 -13.39 -0.88
CA VAL A 313 -29.97 -13.99 -2.22
C VAL A 313 -31.40 -14.35 -2.66
N PRO A 314 -31.97 -13.67 -3.67
CA PRO A 314 -33.40 -13.74 -3.99
C PRO A 314 -33.80 -15.00 -4.78
N ASP A 315 -32.87 -15.63 -5.50
CA ASP A 315 -33.17 -16.68 -6.50
C ASP A 315 -33.18 -18.12 -5.95
N VAL A 316 -33.38 -18.29 -4.65
CA VAL A 316 -33.22 -19.59 -4.00
C VAL A 316 -34.57 -20.33 -3.97
N LYS A 317 -34.92 -20.96 -5.09
CA LYS A 317 -36.00 -21.95 -5.13
C LYS A 317 -35.41 -23.30 -4.71
N TYR A 318 -36.00 -23.87 -3.65
CA TYR A 318 -35.71 -25.18 -3.05
C TYR A 318 -34.43 -25.27 -2.17
N GLU A 319 -34.65 -25.73 -0.93
CA GLU A 319 -33.72 -26.24 0.09
C GLU A 319 -32.30 -25.64 0.08
N MET A 320 -32.08 -24.64 0.92
CA MET A 320 -30.76 -24.03 1.12
C MET A 320 -30.01 -24.74 2.24
N ALA A 321 -28.80 -25.22 1.93
CA ALA A 321 -27.86 -25.74 2.92
C ALA A 321 -26.86 -24.66 3.34
N VAL A 322 -26.78 -24.39 4.64
CA VAL A 322 -25.76 -23.53 5.26
C VAL A 322 -24.69 -24.42 5.88
N ILE A 323 -23.44 -24.24 5.49
CA ILE A 323 -22.28 -24.85 6.14
C ILE A 323 -21.59 -23.76 6.97
N ASP A 324 -21.59 -23.92 8.29
CA ASP A 324 -21.00 -22.96 9.23
C ASP A 324 -19.76 -23.55 9.92
N PHE A 325 -18.59 -22.93 9.68
CA PHE A 325 -17.37 -23.26 10.41
C PHE A 325 -17.37 -22.69 11.84
N CYS A 326 -18.39 -21.92 12.23
CA CYS A 326 -18.54 -21.29 13.54
C CYS A 326 -17.37 -20.35 13.92
N LEU A 327 -16.65 -19.84 12.92
CA LEU A 327 -15.53 -18.92 13.09
C LEU A 327 -15.86 -17.52 12.55
N VAL A 328 -15.18 -16.52 13.11
CA VAL A 328 -15.26 -15.12 12.68
C VAL A 328 -13.95 -14.40 12.99
N LYS A 329 -13.64 -13.34 12.23
CA LYS A 329 -12.52 -12.45 12.53
C LYS A 329 -13.04 -11.18 13.22
N HIS A 330 -12.52 -10.89 14.42
CA HIS A 330 -12.82 -9.66 15.17
C HIS A 330 -11.61 -8.74 15.25
N LEU A 331 -11.87 -7.43 15.17
CA LEU A 331 -10.86 -6.42 15.42
C LEU A 331 -10.67 -6.26 16.92
N VAL A 332 -9.45 -6.47 17.41
CA VAL A 332 -9.12 -6.38 18.83
C VAL A 332 -7.97 -5.41 18.97
N CYS A 333 -8.08 -4.47 19.91
CA CYS A 333 -6.99 -3.60 20.25
C CYS A 333 -5.96 -4.32 21.14
N ASP A 334 -4.69 -4.26 20.74
CA ASP A 334 -3.59 -4.76 21.54
C ASP A 334 -3.39 -3.90 22.80
N LYS A 335 -3.25 -4.54 23.96
CA LYS A 335 -3.16 -3.82 25.24
C LYS A 335 -1.86 -3.06 25.42
N GLU A 336 -0.78 -3.51 24.77
CA GLU A 336 0.55 -2.93 24.90
C GLU A 336 0.76 -1.83 23.87
N THR A 337 0.41 -2.05 22.59
CA THR A 337 0.69 -1.07 21.53
C THR A 337 -0.50 -0.20 21.16
N ASN A 338 -1.72 -0.53 21.61
CA ASN A 338 -2.98 0.05 21.15
C ASN A 338 -3.21 -0.06 19.64
N PHE A 339 -2.45 -0.91 18.95
CA PHE A 339 -2.68 -1.20 17.53
C PHE A 339 -3.80 -2.22 17.39
N GLN A 340 -4.54 -2.08 16.30
CA GLN A 340 -5.61 -3.02 16.00
C GLN A 340 -5.02 -4.30 15.41
N SER A 341 -5.56 -5.43 15.85
CA SER A 341 -5.25 -6.78 15.36
C SER A 341 -6.52 -7.46 14.92
N LEU A 342 -6.50 -8.07 13.73
CA LEU A 342 -7.61 -8.90 13.27
C LEU A 342 -7.39 -10.34 13.77
N ARG A 343 -8.13 -10.75 14.79
CA ARG A 343 -7.99 -12.07 15.43
C ARG A 343 -9.11 -13.00 15.01
N LEU A 344 -8.74 -14.25 14.74
CA LEU A 344 -9.68 -15.33 14.49
C LEU A 344 -10.24 -15.82 15.83
N THR A 345 -11.55 -15.90 15.96
CA THR A 345 -12.24 -16.36 17.16
C THR A 345 -13.45 -17.22 16.79
N TRP A 346 -13.96 -17.97 17.76
CA TRP A 346 -15.27 -18.59 17.66
C TRP A 346 -16.38 -17.53 17.57
N ALA A 347 -17.31 -17.73 16.65
CA ALA A 347 -18.50 -16.89 16.51
C ALA A 347 -19.46 -17.18 17.68
N SER A 348 -20.22 -16.18 18.11
CA SER A 348 -21.17 -16.39 19.21
C SER A 348 -22.37 -17.25 18.77
N LYS A 349 -23.06 -17.87 19.72
CA LYS A 349 -24.30 -18.61 19.42
C LYS A 349 -25.32 -17.72 18.72
N THR A 350 -25.37 -16.46 19.13
CA THR A 350 -26.20 -15.43 18.48
C THR A 350 -25.85 -15.26 17.00
N ASN A 351 -24.57 -15.14 16.65
CA ASN A 351 -24.13 -15.01 15.25
C ASN A 351 -24.43 -16.29 14.43
N CYS A 352 -24.07 -17.46 14.95
CA CYS A 352 -24.36 -18.74 14.29
C CYS A 352 -25.87 -18.95 14.09
N ASN A 353 -26.70 -18.50 15.02
CA ASN A 353 -28.15 -18.57 14.86
C ASN A 353 -28.69 -17.61 13.78
N GLN A 354 -28.01 -16.50 13.50
CA GLN A 354 -28.34 -15.66 12.34
C GLN A 354 -27.92 -16.30 11.03
N ARG A 355 -26.77 -16.97 11.00
CA ARG A 355 -26.30 -17.78 9.86
C ARG A 355 -27.28 -18.91 9.54
N ARG A 356 -27.73 -19.66 10.55
CA ARG A 356 -28.81 -20.67 10.45
C ARG A 356 -30.08 -20.08 9.83
N GLY A 357 -30.50 -18.90 10.28
CA GLY A 357 -31.69 -18.20 9.77
C GLY A 357 -31.63 -17.81 8.29
N ARG A 358 -30.48 -17.96 7.61
CA ARG A 358 -30.36 -17.76 6.16
C ARG A 358 -30.96 -18.91 5.35
N ALA A 359 -30.97 -20.12 5.92
CA ALA A 359 -31.54 -21.30 5.26
C ALA A 359 -33.08 -21.29 5.23
N GLY A 360 -33.73 -20.76 6.26
CA GLY A 360 -35.19 -20.84 6.46
C GLY A 360 -36.03 -19.68 5.93
N ARG A 361 -35.54 -18.92 4.93
CA ARG A 361 -36.23 -17.70 4.43
C ARG A 361 -37.31 -17.96 3.38
N VAL A 362 -37.14 -19.02 2.59
CA VAL A 362 -37.93 -19.29 1.38
C VAL A 362 -38.51 -20.71 1.35
N SER A 363 -37.90 -21.65 2.06
CA SER A 363 -38.35 -23.05 2.18
C SER A 363 -37.71 -23.71 3.41
N LYS A 364 -38.01 -24.98 3.67
CA LYS A 364 -37.28 -25.80 4.65
C LYS A 364 -35.78 -25.72 4.35
N GLY A 365 -34.96 -25.59 5.39
CA GLY A 365 -33.51 -25.41 5.24
C GLY A 365 -32.70 -26.31 6.16
N PHE A 366 -31.40 -26.44 5.86
CA PHE A 366 -30.48 -27.26 6.63
C PHE A 366 -29.27 -26.44 7.07
N CYS A 367 -28.84 -26.59 8.33
CA CYS A 367 -27.65 -25.93 8.87
C CYS A 367 -26.67 -26.96 9.42
N TYR A 368 -25.50 -27.05 8.78
CA TYR A 368 -24.42 -27.96 9.14
C TYR A 368 -23.32 -27.19 9.86
N ARG A 369 -23.17 -27.42 11.16
CA ARG A 369 -22.16 -26.76 12.00
C ARG A 369 -20.96 -27.68 12.15
N LEU A 370 -19.78 -27.22 11.76
CA LEU A 370 -18.55 -28.00 11.79
C LEU A 370 -17.90 -28.00 13.20
N VAL A 371 -18.72 -28.17 14.23
CA VAL A 371 -18.34 -28.33 15.63
C VAL A 371 -19.12 -29.48 16.27
N THR A 372 -18.59 -30.08 17.34
CA THR A 372 -19.31 -31.14 18.08
C THR A 372 -20.41 -30.52 18.95
N ARG A 373 -21.42 -31.32 19.32
CA ARG A 373 -22.50 -30.84 20.21
C ARG A 373 -21.98 -30.46 21.59
N GLU A 374 -20.98 -31.18 22.08
CA GLU A 374 -20.34 -30.89 23.36
C GLU A 374 -19.60 -29.56 23.33
N PHE A 375 -18.79 -29.32 22.29
CA PHE A 375 -18.07 -28.06 22.10
C PHE A 375 -19.02 -26.88 21.93
N TRP A 376 -20.12 -27.07 21.17
CA TRP A 376 -21.17 -26.06 21.04
C TRP A 376 -21.78 -25.64 22.39
N ARG A 377 -21.92 -26.56 23.34
CA ARG A 377 -22.50 -26.26 24.67
C ARG A 377 -21.51 -25.59 25.61
N SER A 378 -20.25 -26.01 25.60
CA SER A 378 -19.23 -25.63 26.58
C SER A 378 -18.38 -24.43 26.15
N GLU A 379 -17.92 -24.39 24.90
CA GLU A 379 -16.87 -23.47 24.45
C GLU A 379 -17.39 -22.29 23.61
N ILE A 380 -18.51 -22.45 22.89
CA ILE A 380 -19.07 -21.38 22.06
C ILE A 380 -19.80 -20.32 22.93
N PRO A 381 -19.38 -19.05 22.90
CA PRO A 381 -19.97 -18.00 23.74
C PRO A 381 -21.38 -17.63 23.27
N ASP A 382 -22.29 -17.31 24.19
CA ASP A 382 -23.68 -16.97 23.84
C ASP A 382 -23.79 -15.65 23.06
N PHE A 383 -23.01 -14.64 23.48
CA PHE A 383 -23.03 -13.27 22.95
C PHE A 383 -21.64 -12.79 22.57
N VAL A 384 -21.59 -11.81 21.67
CA VAL A 384 -20.34 -11.14 21.28
C VAL A 384 -19.94 -10.11 22.34
N VAL A 385 -18.63 -9.97 22.60
CA VAL A 385 -18.11 -8.87 23.43
C VAL A 385 -18.34 -7.54 22.69
N PRO A 386 -19.04 -6.56 23.31
CA PRO A 386 -19.31 -5.26 22.68
C PRO A 386 -18.06 -4.58 22.16
N GLU A 387 -18.15 -3.95 20.99
CA GLU A 387 -17.00 -3.35 20.32
C GLU A 387 -16.35 -2.24 21.15
N MET A 388 -17.16 -1.44 21.86
CA MET A 388 -16.71 -0.37 22.78
C MET A 388 -15.71 -0.84 23.86
N LEU A 389 -15.70 -2.14 24.21
CA LEU A 389 -14.78 -2.70 25.18
C LEU A 389 -13.43 -3.15 24.58
N ARG A 390 -13.36 -3.27 23.24
CA ARG A 390 -12.24 -3.87 22.51
C ARG A 390 -11.67 -3.00 21.38
N SER A 391 -12.26 -1.84 21.09
CA SER A 391 -11.79 -0.87 20.10
C SER A 391 -11.11 0.37 20.73
N PRO A 392 -10.25 1.08 19.98
CA PRO A 392 -9.80 2.43 20.34
C PRO A 392 -10.95 3.43 20.30
N LEU A 393 -11.05 4.29 21.32
CA LEU A 393 -12.22 5.17 21.52
C LEU A 393 -12.05 6.60 20.97
N ALA A 394 -11.06 6.83 20.10
CA ALA A 394 -10.61 8.19 19.77
C ALA A 394 -11.70 9.04 19.12
N ASN A 395 -12.43 8.48 18.14
CA ASN A 395 -13.56 9.14 17.49
C ASN A 395 -14.72 9.39 18.48
N THR A 396 -15.01 8.41 19.33
CA THR A 396 -16.06 8.52 20.35
C THR A 396 -15.73 9.61 21.36
N LEU A 397 -14.47 9.72 21.82
CA LEU A 397 -14.03 10.76 22.74
C LEU A 397 -14.12 12.17 22.15
N LEU A 398 -13.80 12.36 20.87
CA LEU A 398 -14.00 13.66 20.20
C LEU A 398 -15.48 14.04 20.12
N LYS A 399 -16.37 13.09 19.82
CA LYS A 399 -17.82 13.32 19.84
C LYS A 399 -18.34 13.62 21.24
N VAL A 400 -17.83 12.96 22.29
CA VAL A 400 -18.12 13.30 23.68
C VAL A 400 -17.72 14.74 24.00
N LYS A 401 -16.56 15.19 23.51
CA LYS A 401 -16.11 16.57 23.68
C LYS A 401 -16.96 17.57 22.92
N LEU A 402 -17.47 17.25 21.73
CA LEU A 402 -18.42 18.10 21.02
C LEU A 402 -19.78 18.22 21.73
N LEU A 403 -20.26 17.12 22.32
CA LEU A 403 -21.52 17.10 23.08
C LEU A 403 -21.49 18.06 24.28
N ASP A 404 -20.33 18.22 24.91
CA ASP A 404 -20.11 19.10 26.06
C ASP A 404 -21.03 18.78 27.26
N MET A 405 -21.05 17.50 27.66
CA MET A 405 -21.91 16.97 28.72
C MET A 405 -21.12 16.48 29.96
N GLY A 406 -19.91 17.02 30.17
CA GLY A 406 -19.01 16.64 31.26
C GLY A 406 -17.71 16.00 30.77
N ASP A 407 -16.88 15.55 31.73
CA ASP A 407 -15.61 14.90 31.42
C ASP A 407 -15.83 13.51 30.79
N PRO A 408 -14.93 13.04 29.90
CA PRO A 408 -15.19 11.82 29.17
C PRO A 408 -15.36 10.56 30.03
N ARG A 409 -14.74 10.51 31.22
CA ARG A 409 -14.88 9.35 32.11
C ARG A 409 -16.28 9.27 32.68
N SER A 410 -16.83 10.37 33.19
CA SER A 410 -18.17 10.40 33.77
C SER A 410 -19.27 10.17 32.73
N VAL A 411 -19.06 10.60 31.49
CA VAL A 411 -20.00 10.33 30.40
C VAL A 411 -19.97 8.84 30.04
N LEU A 412 -18.80 8.30 29.71
CA LEU A 412 -18.67 6.92 29.25
C LEU A 412 -18.94 5.87 30.33
N SER A 413 -18.81 6.22 31.62
CA SER A 413 -19.20 5.33 32.73
C SER A 413 -20.70 5.03 32.75
N THR A 414 -21.52 5.83 32.07
CA THR A 414 -22.98 5.63 31.96
C THR A 414 -23.40 4.88 30.70
N ALA A 415 -22.45 4.38 29.90
CA ALA A 415 -22.74 3.55 28.73
C ALA A 415 -23.34 2.19 29.12
N LEU A 416 -23.99 1.52 28.17
CA LEU A 416 -24.55 0.18 28.36
C LEU A 416 -23.47 -0.81 28.82
N SER A 417 -22.28 -0.72 28.22
CA SER A 417 -21.09 -1.45 28.66
C SER A 417 -19.92 -0.47 28.77
N PRO A 418 -19.63 0.05 29.98
CA PRO A 418 -18.61 1.07 30.17
C PRO A 418 -17.20 0.58 29.77
N PRO A 419 -16.44 1.37 28.99
CA PRO A 419 -15.07 1.03 28.65
C PRO A 419 -14.15 1.13 29.87
N LYS A 420 -13.04 0.39 29.83
CA LYS A 420 -12.01 0.41 30.88
C LYS A 420 -11.38 1.79 30.99
N LEU A 421 -11.19 2.28 32.23
CA LEU A 421 -10.58 3.59 32.50
C LEU A 421 -9.19 3.75 31.85
N ALA A 422 -8.37 2.69 31.88
CA ALA A 422 -7.06 2.69 31.23
C ALA A 422 -7.14 2.95 29.71
N ASN A 423 -8.17 2.42 29.04
CA ASN A 423 -8.39 2.66 27.60
C ASN A 423 -8.77 4.13 27.35
N ILE A 424 -9.63 4.70 28.21
CA ILE A 424 -9.99 6.14 28.13
C ILE A 424 -8.75 7.01 28.31
N GLN A 425 -7.98 6.79 29.38
CA GLN A 425 -6.77 7.56 29.67
C GLN A 425 -5.77 7.48 28.51
N ARG A 426 -5.50 6.27 28.01
CA ARG A 426 -4.59 6.07 26.88
C ARG A 426 -5.06 6.77 25.62
N THR A 427 -6.35 6.67 25.30
CA THR A 427 -6.92 7.34 24.12
C THR A 427 -6.86 8.86 24.25
N VAL A 428 -7.07 9.43 25.45
CA VAL A 428 -6.89 10.87 25.70
C VAL A 428 -5.44 11.30 25.44
N LEU A 429 -4.46 10.51 25.89
CA LEU A 429 -3.05 10.78 25.61
C LEU A 429 -2.74 10.73 24.11
N GLN A 430 -3.26 9.75 23.37
CA GLN A 430 -3.10 9.69 21.92
C GLN A 430 -3.74 10.89 21.21
N LEU A 431 -4.92 11.34 21.65
CA LEU A 431 -5.55 12.55 21.11
C LEU A 431 -4.74 13.83 21.42
N LYS A 432 -4.00 13.85 22.54
CA LYS A 432 -3.05 14.92 22.85
C LYS A 432 -1.82 14.87 21.94
N GLU A 433 -1.29 13.68 21.66
CA GLU A 433 -0.16 13.50 20.74
C GLU A 433 -0.52 13.90 19.30
N LEU A 434 -1.73 13.54 18.87
CA LEU A 434 -2.26 13.94 17.57
C LEU A 434 -2.41 15.47 17.46
N GLY A 435 -2.59 16.16 18.59
CA GLY A 435 -2.87 17.59 18.67
C GLY A 435 -4.37 17.94 18.70
N ALA A 436 -5.24 16.93 18.84
CA ALA A 436 -6.70 17.12 18.90
C ALA A 436 -7.17 17.64 20.27
N LEU A 437 -6.45 17.30 21.34
CA LEU A 437 -6.67 17.81 22.69
C LEU A 437 -5.44 18.58 23.17
N SER A 438 -5.66 19.62 23.98
CA SER A 438 -4.58 20.42 24.52
C SER A 438 -3.77 19.65 25.58
N VAL A 439 -2.45 19.83 25.54
CA VAL A 439 -1.53 19.38 26.58
C VAL A 439 -1.52 20.43 27.71
N MET A 440 -2.61 20.57 28.46
CA MET A 440 -2.70 21.55 29.55
C MET A 440 -1.56 21.34 30.56
N ARG A 441 -0.71 22.37 30.75
CA ARG A 441 0.29 22.46 31.81
C ARG A 441 -0.27 23.31 32.96
N ASP A 442 -1.35 22.87 33.60
CA ASP A 442 -1.85 23.60 34.77
C ASP A 442 -0.89 23.45 35.96
N ARG A 443 -0.94 24.43 36.87
CA ARG A 443 -0.16 24.48 38.13
C ARG A 443 -0.40 23.26 39.05
N GLN A 444 -1.43 22.46 38.78
CA GLN A 444 -1.82 21.26 39.53
C GLN A 444 -1.47 19.93 38.81
N GLY A 445 -0.73 19.98 37.69
CA GLY A 445 -0.33 18.81 36.92
C GLY A 445 -1.24 18.51 35.73
N ALA A 446 -0.68 17.86 34.70
CA ALA A 446 -1.42 17.49 33.50
C ALA A 446 -2.48 16.43 33.84
N ASN A 447 -3.77 16.75 33.69
CA ASN A 447 -4.84 15.76 33.85
C ASN A 447 -4.70 14.71 32.73
N SER A 448 -4.21 13.50 33.05
CA SER A 448 -4.00 12.42 32.08
C SER A 448 -5.31 11.90 31.48
N CYS A 449 -6.43 12.18 32.13
CA CYS A 449 -7.74 11.68 31.75
C CYS A 449 -8.62 12.71 31.04
N ASP A 450 -8.15 13.94 30.84
CA ASP A 450 -8.91 14.97 30.12
C ASP A 450 -8.05 16.02 29.39
N GLY A 451 -8.67 16.78 28.48
CA GLY A 451 -8.07 17.92 27.77
C GLY A 451 -9.11 18.83 27.11
N GLU A 452 -8.74 20.10 26.84
CA GLU A 452 -9.60 21.02 26.07
C GLU A 452 -9.50 20.68 24.57
N LEU A 453 -10.61 20.80 23.85
CA LEU A 453 -10.67 20.54 22.40
C LEU A 453 -9.96 21.66 21.63
N THR A 454 -8.94 21.33 20.83
CA THR A 454 -8.20 22.29 20.01
C THR A 454 -8.96 22.62 18.71
N PHE A 455 -8.49 23.62 17.95
CA PHE A 455 -9.02 23.89 16.60
C PHE A 455 -8.86 22.67 15.69
N LEU A 456 -7.67 22.05 15.69
CA LEU A 456 -7.44 20.79 15.00
C LEU A 456 -8.46 19.73 15.46
N GLY A 457 -8.63 19.51 16.76
CA GLY A 457 -9.60 18.56 17.29
C GLY A 457 -11.05 18.82 16.86
N ARG A 458 -11.47 20.09 16.78
CA ARG A 458 -12.78 20.47 16.23
C ARG A 458 -12.90 20.11 14.76
N VAL A 459 -11.90 20.43 13.94
CA VAL A 459 -11.92 20.04 12.52
C VAL A 459 -12.03 18.52 12.39
N LEU A 460 -11.16 17.76 13.09
CA LEU A 460 -11.16 16.30 13.06
C LEU A 460 -12.52 15.70 13.42
N ALA A 461 -13.19 16.24 14.43
CA ALA A 461 -14.49 15.76 14.88
C ALA A 461 -15.64 15.99 13.86
N HIS A 462 -15.48 16.94 12.93
CA HIS A 462 -16.46 17.24 11.87
C HIS A 462 -16.23 16.45 10.58
N LEU A 463 -15.03 15.92 10.37
CA LEU A 463 -14.65 15.21 9.15
C LEU A 463 -14.99 13.70 9.26
N PRO A 464 -15.61 13.09 8.24
CA PRO A 464 -15.95 11.66 8.24
C PRO A 464 -14.77 10.78 7.78
N VAL A 465 -13.57 11.01 8.32
CA VAL A 465 -12.32 10.31 7.94
C VAL A 465 -11.53 9.90 9.19
N ASP A 466 -10.52 9.04 9.03
CA ASP A 466 -9.59 8.74 10.13
C ASP A 466 -8.91 10.02 10.65
N LEU A 467 -8.60 10.06 11.94
CA LEU A 467 -8.07 11.26 12.59
C LEU A 467 -6.72 11.71 12.02
N HIS A 468 -5.85 10.79 11.57
CA HIS A 468 -4.59 11.16 10.92
C HIS A 468 -4.83 11.73 9.51
N LEU A 469 -5.82 11.22 8.79
CA LEU A 469 -6.22 11.79 7.49
C LEU A 469 -6.81 13.19 7.65
N GLY A 470 -7.60 13.42 8.71
CA GLY A 470 -8.06 14.77 9.05
C GLY A 470 -6.90 15.71 9.40
N LYS A 471 -5.88 15.23 10.11
CA LYS A 471 -4.66 16.00 10.41
C LYS A 471 -3.88 16.32 9.13
N MET A 472 -3.81 15.37 8.19
CA MET A 472 -3.21 15.57 6.86
C MET A 472 -3.92 16.71 6.11
N ILE A 473 -5.25 16.75 6.12
CA ILE A 473 -6.02 17.83 5.48
C ILE A 473 -5.65 19.19 6.09
N VAL A 474 -5.56 19.29 7.42
CA VAL A 474 -5.20 20.55 8.08
C VAL A 474 -3.75 20.95 7.79
N LEU A 475 -2.78 20.03 7.87
CA LEU A 475 -1.39 20.30 7.51
C LEU A 475 -1.24 20.69 6.04
N SER A 476 -2.01 20.06 5.15
CA SER A 476 -1.98 20.38 3.72
C SER A 476 -2.47 21.80 3.42
N HIS A 477 -3.39 22.33 4.24
CA HIS A 477 -3.77 23.74 4.16
C HIS A 477 -2.58 24.64 4.51
N VAL A 478 -1.82 24.32 5.56
CA VAL A 478 -0.62 25.08 5.97
C VAL A 478 0.43 25.12 4.88
N PHE A 479 0.70 23.99 4.23
CA PHE A 479 1.75 23.89 3.22
C PHE A 479 1.27 24.05 1.78
N GLY A 480 0.00 24.42 1.56
CA GLY A 480 -0.54 24.76 0.24
C GLY A 480 -0.76 23.58 -0.72
N CYS A 481 -1.06 22.37 -0.23
CA CYS A 481 -1.37 21.18 -1.02
C CYS A 481 -2.75 20.57 -0.70
N LEU A 482 -3.73 21.44 -0.41
CA LEU A 482 -5.05 21.04 0.11
C LEU A 482 -5.86 20.15 -0.85
N GLU A 483 -5.91 20.46 -2.15
CA GLU A 483 -6.67 19.63 -3.12
C GLU A 483 -6.16 18.19 -3.12
N ASP A 484 -4.84 18.03 -3.17
CA ASP A 484 -4.19 16.73 -3.26
C ASP A 484 -4.43 15.89 -2.02
N CYS A 485 -4.30 16.49 -0.83
CA CYS A 485 -4.57 15.78 0.43
C CYS A 485 -6.06 15.50 0.65
N LEU A 486 -6.99 16.31 0.15
CA LEU A 486 -8.41 15.99 0.17
C LEU A 486 -8.72 14.75 -0.69
N ILE A 487 -8.10 14.65 -1.87
CA ILE A 487 -8.23 13.47 -2.74
C ILE A 487 -7.65 12.23 -2.05
N ILE A 488 -6.45 12.34 -1.47
CA ILE A 488 -5.81 11.23 -0.74
C ILE A 488 -6.67 10.81 0.45
N ALA A 489 -7.16 11.74 1.26
CA ALA A 489 -8.01 11.45 2.41
C ALA A 489 -9.32 10.75 1.98
N ALA A 490 -9.96 11.20 0.90
CA ALA A 490 -11.13 10.56 0.35
C ALA A 490 -10.84 9.13 -0.15
N ALA A 491 -9.72 8.94 -0.86
CA ALA A 491 -9.31 7.64 -1.40
C ALA A 491 -8.99 6.63 -0.29
N LEU A 492 -8.24 7.04 0.74
CA LEU A 492 -7.83 6.18 1.86
C LEU A 492 -8.96 5.89 2.86
N SER A 493 -10.00 6.74 2.93
CA SER A 493 -11.18 6.52 3.78
C SER A 493 -12.15 5.49 3.20
N LEU A 494 -12.04 5.22 1.90
CA LEU A 494 -12.84 4.24 1.19
C LEU A 494 -11.98 3.02 0.82
N LYS A 495 -12.62 1.97 0.29
CA LYS A 495 -11.86 0.86 -0.28
C LYS A 495 -11.15 1.33 -1.53
N SER A 496 -9.92 0.87 -1.72
CA SER A 496 -9.13 1.17 -2.92
C SER A 496 -9.94 0.93 -4.18
N PHE A 497 -9.89 1.91 -5.09
CA PHE A 497 -10.53 1.81 -6.40
C PHE A 497 -9.69 0.98 -7.38
N PHE A 498 -8.45 0.62 -7.05
CA PHE A 498 -7.69 -0.33 -7.85
C PHE A 498 -8.35 -1.72 -7.77
N ALA A 499 -8.69 -2.27 -8.92
CA ALA A 499 -9.08 -3.65 -9.06
C ALA A 499 -7.83 -4.53 -8.94
N MET A 500 -7.89 -5.51 -8.05
CA MET A 500 -6.96 -6.63 -8.01
C MET A 500 -7.75 -7.91 -8.37
N PRO A 501 -8.05 -8.14 -9.67
CA PRO A 501 -8.87 -9.28 -10.08
C PRO A 501 -8.26 -10.56 -9.54
N PHE A 502 -9.11 -11.45 -9.05
CA PHE A 502 -8.68 -12.58 -8.23
C PHE A 502 -7.61 -13.46 -8.91
N LEU A 503 -7.79 -13.72 -10.22
CA LEU A 503 -6.91 -14.55 -11.06
C LEU A 503 -5.77 -13.76 -11.74
N GLN A 504 -5.80 -12.43 -11.72
CA GLN A 504 -4.87 -11.56 -12.46
C GLN A 504 -4.24 -10.48 -11.57
N ARG A 505 -3.89 -10.84 -10.32
CA ARG A 505 -3.36 -9.89 -9.32
C ARG A 505 -2.11 -9.14 -9.78
N LEU A 506 -1.24 -9.76 -10.58
CA LEU A 506 -0.05 -9.11 -11.14
C LEU A 506 -0.39 -8.00 -12.12
N VAL A 507 -1.48 -8.13 -12.90
CA VAL A 507 -1.94 -7.12 -13.86
C VAL A 507 -2.41 -5.87 -13.11
N GLY A 508 -3.25 -6.05 -12.09
CA GLY A 508 -3.71 -4.93 -11.24
C GLY A 508 -2.55 -4.22 -10.54
N TYR A 509 -1.56 -4.98 -10.05
CA TYR A 509 -0.38 -4.40 -9.42
C TYR A 509 0.54 -3.65 -10.40
N ARG A 510 0.76 -4.18 -11.61
CA ARG A 510 1.49 -3.46 -12.68
C ARG A 510 0.81 -2.13 -12.99
N SER A 511 -0.52 -2.13 -13.11
CA SER A 511 -1.26 -0.89 -13.36
C SER A 511 -1.10 0.09 -12.19
N LYS A 512 -1.25 -0.36 -10.94
CA LYS A 512 -0.99 0.48 -9.74
C LYS A 512 0.43 1.08 -9.76
N MET A 513 1.47 0.30 -10.07
CA MET A 513 2.84 0.81 -10.15
C MET A 513 3.03 1.87 -11.25
N SER A 514 2.34 1.75 -12.38
CA SER A 514 2.43 2.75 -13.46
C SER A 514 1.98 4.15 -13.00
N PHE A 515 1.03 4.23 -12.07
CA PHE A 515 0.59 5.50 -11.46
C PHE A 515 1.51 6.01 -10.33
N SER A 516 2.37 5.16 -9.77
CA SER A 516 3.32 5.56 -8.71
C SER A 516 4.43 6.47 -9.24
N GLY A 517 4.78 6.34 -10.53
CA GLY A 517 5.97 6.98 -11.10
C GLY A 517 7.22 6.64 -10.28
N SER A 518 8.01 7.66 -9.92
CA SER A 518 9.22 7.54 -9.11
C SER A 518 9.02 7.76 -7.60
N THR A 519 7.79 8.04 -7.13
CA THR A 519 7.54 8.58 -5.78
C THR A 519 7.50 7.54 -4.66
N MET A 520 7.44 6.24 -4.99
CA MET A 520 7.39 5.12 -4.04
C MET A 520 6.38 5.33 -2.90
N SER A 521 5.19 5.85 -3.24
CA SER A 521 4.13 6.24 -2.31
C SER A 521 2.77 5.74 -2.76
N ASP A 522 2.11 4.93 -1.94
CA ASP A 522 0.75 4.47 -2.21
C ASP A 522 -0.25 5.65 -2.25
N SER A 523 -0.10 6.61 -1.33
CA SER A 523 -0.95 7.80 -1.26
C SER A 523 -0.86 8.64 -2.53
N ILE A 524 0.35 8.90 -3.03
CA ILE A 524 0.56 9.65 -4.27
C ILE A 524 0.12 8.82 -5.49
N THR A 525 0.25 7.50 -5.45
CA THR A 525 -0.27 6.61 -6.50
C THR A 525 -1.79 6.75 -6.65
N LEU A 526 -2.54 6.77 -5.54
CA LEU A 526 -3.99 6.99 -5.54
C LEU A 526 -4.33 8.38 -6.08
N LEU A 527 -3.58 9.41 -5.68
CA LEU A 527 -3.75 10.77 -6.17
C LEU A 527 -3.56 10.87 -7.70
N ASN A 528 -2.48 10.29 -8.22
CA ASN A 528 -2.14 10.32 -9.65
C ASN A 528 -3.20 9.63 -10.50
N ALA A 529 -3.67 8.45 -10.07
CA ALA A 529 -4.75 7.73 -10.75
C ALA A 529 -6.06 8.54 -10.75
N PHE A 530 -6.40 9.19 -9.63
CA PHE A 530 -7.59 10.04 -9.54
C PHE A 530 -7.48 11.27 -10.43
N LYS A 531 -6.33 11.96 -10.44
CA LYS A 531 -6.07 13.11 -11.32
C LYS A 531 -6.15 12.71 -12.80
N ALA A 532 -5.56 11.57 -13.19
CA ALA A 532 -5.63 11.07 -14.56
C ALA A 532 -7.07 10.79 -15.04
N TRP A 533 -7.91 10.21 -14.16
CA TRP A 533 -9.33 10.02 -14.43
C TRP A 533 -10.09 11.36 -14.54
N LYS A 534 -9.90 12.27 -13.57
CA LYS A 534 -10.53 13.60 -13.53
C LYS A 534 -10.16 14.43 -14.77
N GLU A 535 -8.89 14.41 -15.17
CA GLU A 535 -8.40 15.11 -16.35
C GLU A 535 -9.00 14.53 -17.64
N SER A 536 -9.05 13.21 -17.78
CA SER A 536 -9.67 12.54 -18.93
C SER A 536 -11.15 12.87 -19.06
N ARG A 537 -11.86 12.95 -17.92
CA ARG A 537 -13.25 13.39 -17.86
C ARG A 537 -13.41 14.86 -18.25
N ASN A 538 -12.57 15.74 -17.73
CA ASN A 538 -12.62 17.19 -18.03
C ASN A 538 -12.28 17.51 -19.49
N LYS A 539 -11.37 16.75 -20.10
CA LYS A 539 -11.02 16.87 -21.53
C LYS A 539 -12.07 16.27 -22.47
N GLY A 540 -13.19 15.75 -21.95
CA GLY A 540 -14.25 15.14 -22.74
C GLY A 540 -13.82 13.86 -23.47
N LYS A 541 -12.77 13.16 -22.99
CA LYS A 541 -12.32 11.89 -23.58
C LYS A 541 -13.36 10.78 -23.42
N PHE A 542 -14.21 10.87 -22.41
CA PHE A 542 -15.33 9.96 -22.19
C PHE A 542 -16.58 10.53 -22.86
N LYS A 543 -16.90 10.10 -24.09
CA LYS A 543 -18.09 10.56 -24.81
C LYS A 543 -19.35 9.93 -24.23
N ASN A 544 -19.23 8.72 -23.70
CA ASN A 544 -20.32 7.97 -23.06
C ASN A 544 -19.78 7.17 -21.85
N GLY A 545 -20.69 6.55 -21.09
CA GLY A 545 -20.31 5.72 -19.93
C GLY A 545 -19.55 4.44 -20.28
N ARG A 546 -19.49 4.04 -21.56
CA ARG A 546 -18.74 2.86 -22.03
C ARG A 546 -17.26 3.18 -22.13
N ASP A 547 -16.91 4.35 -22.66
CA ASP A 547 -15.51 4.82 -22.79
C ASP A 547 -14.86 4.94 -21.40
N GLU A 548 -15.61 5.44 -20.41
CA GLU A 548 -15.13 5.52 -19.02
C GLU A 548 -14.94 4.13 -18.41
N LEU A 549 -15.83 3.17 -18.71
CA LEU A 549 -15.70 1.79 -18.26
C LEU A 549 -14.50 1.08 -18.92
N GLU A 550 -14.24 1.35 -20.19
CA GLU A 550 -13.08 0.84 -20.92
C GLU A 550 -11.78 1.37 -20.33
N TRP A 551 -11.69 2.68 -20.07
CA TRP A 551 -10.57 3.28 -19.34
C TRP A 551 -10.35 2.62 -17.98
N GLY A 552 -11.43 2.33 -17.25
CA GLY A 552 -11.37 1.60 -15.98
C GLY A 552 -10.82 0.18 -16.14
N LYS A 553 -11.19 -0.54 -17.20
CA LYS A 553 -10.66 -1.89 -17.47
C LYS A 553 -9.17 -1.86 -17.83
N GLU A 554 -8.77 -0.94 -18.71
CA GLU A 554 -7.37 -0.78 -19.13
C GLU A 554 -6.45 -0.43 -17.97
N ASN A 555 -6.92 0.42 -17.05
CA ASN A 555 -6.15 0.90 -15.90
C ASN A 555 -6.43 0.11 -14.62
N CYS A 556 -7.14 -1.02 -14.68
CA CYS A 556 -7.54 -1.79 -13.50
C CYS A 556 -8.15 -0.91 -12.39
N VAL A 557 -9.04 0.01 -12.74
CA VAL A 557 -9.76 0.91 -11.83
C VAL A 557 -11.26 0.63 -11.86
N GLN A 558 -11.85 0.43 -10.68
CA GLN A 558 -13.29 0.28 -10.52
C GLN A 558 -13.99 1.65 -10.59
N ILE A 559 -14.64 1.94 -11.72
CA ILE A 559 -15.28 3.25 -11.99
C ILE A 559 -16.30 3.67 -10.94
N LYS A 560 -17.05 2.73 -10.37
CA LYS A 560 -17.97 3.07 -9.27
C LYS A 560 -17.23 3.57 -8.03
N ARG A 561 -16.09 2.97 -7.68
CA ARG A 561 -15.30 3.32 -6.49
C ARG A 561 -14.63 4.68 -6.65
N ILE A 562 -14.05 4.96 -7.81
CA ILE A 562 -13.40 6.26 -8.05
C ILE A 562 -14.43 7.41 -8.05
N ARG A 563 -15.68 7.15 -8.49
CA ARG A 563 -16.79 8.10 -8.34
C ARG A 563 -17.20 8.30 -6.88
N GLU A 564 -17.27 7.24 -6.07
CA GLU A 564 -17.48 7.36 -4.61
C GLU A 564 -16.39 8.22 -3.94
N VAL A 565 -15.13 8.09 -4.39
CA VAL A 565 -14.02 8.95 -3.95
C VAL A 565 -14.24 10.41 -4.37
N ALA A 566 -14.70 10.66 -5.60
CA ALA A 566 -14.99 12.01 -6.08
C ALA A 566 -16.12 12.69 -5.28
N GLU A 567 -17.17 11.94 -4.95
CA GLU A 567 -18.27 12.41 -4.11
C GLU A 567 -17.78 12.76 -2.68
N LEU A 568 -16.95 11.90 -2.09
CA LEU A 568 -16.36 12.17 -0.78
C LEU A 568 -15.39 13.36 -0.82
N TYR A 569 -14.60 13.50 -1.89
CA TYR A 569 -13.73 14.66 -2.10
C TYR A 569 -14.51 15.98 -2.08
N GLU A 570 -15.64 16.07 -2.81
CA GLU A 570 -16.46 17.29 -2.83
C GLU A 570 -17.13 17.56 -1.47
N ASP A 571 -17.55 16.53 -0.74
CA ASP A 571 -18.09 16.70 0.62
C ASP A 571 -17.00 17.17 1.60
N LEU A 572 -15.81 16.57 1.57
CA LEU A 572 -14.69 17.01 2.40
C LEU A 572 -14.33 18.47 2.09
N LYS A 573 -14.24 18.83 0.80
CA LYS A 573 -14.00 20.21 0.34
C LYS A 573 -15.06 21.18 0.89
N LYS A 574 -16.34 20.79 0.90
CA LYS A 574 -17.44 21.58 1.48
C LYS A 574 -17.37 21.68 3.00
N ARG A 575 -16.93 20.64 3.70
CA ARG A 575 -16.80 20.66 5.17
C ARG A 575 -15.64 21.53 5.62
N VAL A 576 -14.49 21.42 4.96
CA VAL A 576 -13.29 22.20 5.32
C VAL A 576 -13.46 23.69 5.03
N SER A 577 -14.32 24.07 4.08
CA SER A 577 -14.60 25.47 3.78
C SER A 577 -15.25 26.21 4.96
N GLN A 578 -15.97 25.52 5.83
CA GLN A 578 -16.52 26.09 7.08
C GLN A 578 -15.42 26.57 8.04
N PHE A 579 -14.18 26.10 7.85
CA PHE A 579 -13.02 26.45 8.63
C PHE A 579 -12.06 27.42 7.90
N ASN A 580 -12.55 28.15 6.89
CA ASN A 580 -11.77 29.04 6.03
C ASN A 580 -10.62 28.33 5.27
N MET A 581 -10.78 27.02 5.02
CA MET A 581 -9.87 26.24 4.20
C MET A 581 -10.46 26.06 2.79
N HIS A 582 -9.90 26.78 1.83
CA HIS A 582 -10.39 26.78 0.45
C HIS A 582 -9.37 26.19 -0.52
N VAL A 583 -9.87 25.38 -1.47
CA VAL A 583 -9.08 24.88 -2.60
C VAL A 583 -8.95 26.01 -3.61
N GLY A 584 -7.72 26.50 -3.82
CA GLY A 584 -7.45 27.57 -4.79
C GLY A 584 -7.63 27.08 -6.23
N SER A 585 -8.06 27.97 -7.13
CA SER A 585 -8.20 27.69 -8.56
C SER A 585 -6.89 27.88 -9.33
N ALA A 586 -5.73 27.78 -8.66
CA ALA A 586 -4.46 28.07 -9.29
C ALA A 586 -4.20 27.05 -10.41
N PRO A 587 -3.81 27.51 -11.62
CA PRO A 587 -3.42 26.59 -12.68
C PRO A 587 -2.26 25.71 -12.18
N PRO A 588 -2.19 24.43 -12.62
CA PRO A 588 -1.05 23.59 -12.29
C PRO A 588 0.24 24.32 -12.71
N PRO A 589 1.31 24.24 -11.90
CA PRO A 589 2.55 24.92 -12.20
C PRO A 589 3.02 24.52 -13.60
N SER A 590 3.22 25.51 -14.47
CA SER A 590 3.72 25.30 -15.83
C SER A 590 5.19 24.85 -15.83
N ASP A 591 5.88 25.07 -14.71
CA ASP A 591 7.29 24.74 -14.49
C ASP A 591 7.46 23.36 -13.82
N PRO A 592 8.22 22.43 -14.43
CA PRO A 592 8.54 21.12 -13.84
C PRO A 592 9.16 21.16 -12.44
N GLU A 593 10.01 22.16 -12.12
CA GLU A 593 10.65 22.22 -10.79
C GLU A 593 9.63 22.41 -9.67
N ASN A 594 8.61 23.23 -9.93
CA ASN A 594 7.51 23.44 -8.99
C ASN A 594 6.70 22.15 -8.73
N ALA A 595 6.62 21.24 -9.70
CA ALA A 595 5.96 19.95 -9.51
C ALA A 595 6.74 19.02 -8.57
N PHE A 596 8.08 19.01 -8.66
CA PHE A 596 8.93 18.22 -7.75
C PHE A 596 8.90 18.77 -6.33
N VAL A 597 9.01 20.10 -6.17
CA VAL A 597 8.86 20.74 -4.85
C VAL A 597 7.50 20.45 -4.25
N HIS A 598 6.43 20.55 -5.04
CA HIS A 598 5.09 20.20 -4.59
C HIS A 598 5.00 18.73 -4.13
N THR A 599 5.59 17.80 -4.88
CA THR A 599 5.64 16.37 -4.53
C THR A 599 6.40 16.12 -3.24
N PHE A 600 7.56 16.78 -3.06
CA PHE A 600 8.33 16.70 -1.83
C PHE A 600 7.53 17.22 -0.63
N ILE A 601 6.91 18.41 -0.76
CA ILE A 601 6.06 18.98 0.28
C ILE A 601 4.92 18.03 0.65
N LEU A 602 4.29 17.40 -0.34
CA LEU A 602 3.24 16.41 -0.12
C LEU A 602 3.74 15.20 0.69
N GLN A 603 4.94 14.70 0.41
CA GLN A 603 5.58 13.63 1.19
C GLN A 603 5.86 14.07 2.64
N ILE A 604 6.27 15.31 2.87
CA ILE A 604 6.48 15.86 4.22
C ILE A 604 5.16 16.03 4.98
N VAL A 605 4.09 16.45 4.31
CA VAL A 605 2.74 16.54 4.88
C VAL A 605 2.21 15.16 5.27
N ILE A 606 2.41 14.15 4.41
CA ILE A 606 2.10 12.74 4.70
C ILE A 606 2.87 12.30 5.95
N ALA A 607 4.18 12.55 6.02
CA ALA A 607 4.98 12.21 7.20
C ALA A 607 4.43 12.86 8.48
N GLY A 608 4.20 14.18 8.46
CA GLY A 608 3.70 14.91 9.63
C GLY A 608 2.29 14.52 10.07
N ALA A 609 1.44 14.08 9.14
CA ALA A 609 0.10 13.60 9.45
C ALA A 609 0.13 12.26 10.21
N PHE A 610 1.05 11.37 9.85
CA PHE A 610 1.13 10.01 10.37
C PHE A 610 2.17 9.81 11.47
N TYR A 611 2.83 10.87 11.97
CA TYR A 611 3.64 10.78 13.19
C TYR A 611 2.80 10.16 14.33
N PRO A 612 3.31 9.13 15.07
CA PRO A 612 4.67 8.60 15.07
C PRO A 612 4.89 7.29 14.27
N ASN A 613 4.05 6.97 13.27
CA ASN A 613 4.10 5.73 12.47
C ASN A 613 5.30 5.68 11.49
N TYR A 614 6.50 5.69 12.06
CA TYR A 614 7.79 5.88 11.39
C TYR A 614 8.66 4.62 11.49
N PHE A 615 9.28 4.25 10.37
CA PHE A 615 10.08 3.04 10.24
C PHE A 615 11.35 3.33 9.46
N THR A 616 12.52 2.95 9.98
CA THR A 616 13.81 3.16 9.31
C THR A 616 14.20 1.94 8.49
N VAL A 617 14.84 2.18 7.34
CA VAL A 617 15.45 1.11 6.52
C VAL A 617 16.58 0.43 7.31
N VAL A 618 16.64 -0.90 7.25
CA VAL A 618 17.77 -1.68 7.79
C VAL A 618 18.93 -1.63 6.82
N ALA A 619 20.13 -1.37 7.34
CA ALA A 619 21.35 -1.43 6.55
C ALA A 619 21.54 -2.82 5.93
N ILE A 620 21.93 -2.86 4.66
CA ILE A 620 22.21 -4.09 3.94
C ILE A 620 23.71 -4.35 4.02
N ASP A 621 24.09 -5.57 4.37
CA ASP A 621 25.48 -6.03 4.24
C ASP A 621 25.81 -6.17 2.75
N GLU A 622 26.55 -5.21 2.23
CA GLU A 622 26.90 -5.11 0.82
C GLU A 622 27.75 -6.29 0.34
N GLU A 623 28.66 -6.79 1.19
CA GLU A 623 29.52 -7.92 0.85
C GLU A 623 28.70 -9.20 0.70
N LEU A 624 27.82 -9.46 1.66
CA LEU A 624 26.92 -10.61 1.60
C LEU A 624 25.94 -10.50 0.42
N ALA A 625 25.38 -9.31 0.18
CA ALA A 625 24.41 -9.10 -0.89
C ALA A 625 25.04 -9.23 -2.29
N SER A 626 26.26 -8.73 -2.48
CA SER A 626 27.03 -8.87 -3.73
C SER A 626 27.40 -10.34 -4.00
N LYS A 627 27.85 -11.07 -2.96
CA LYS A 627 28.11 -12.52 -3.04
C LYS A 627 26.85 -13.33 -3.36
N GLU A 628 25.69 -12.97 -2.81
CA GLU A 628 24.43 -13.67 -3.09
C GLU A 628 23.89 -13.44 -4.52
N LEU A 629 24.20 -12.30 -5.15
CA LEU A 629 23.82 -12.01 -6.55
C LEU A 629 24.88 -12.39 -7.58
N SER A 630 26.05 -12.89 -7.15
CA SER A 630 27.16 -13.30 -8.02
C SER A 630 27.55 -12.24 -9.06
N GLY A 631 27.62 -10.97 -8.63
CA GLY A 631 28.02 -9.80 -9.44
C GLY A 631 26.98 -9.30 -10.46
N ASN A 632 25.73 -9.77 -10.38
CA ASN A 632 24.65 -9.28 -11.25
C ASN A 632 24.01 -8.00 -10.70
N ASP A 633 23.58 -7.10 -11.60
CA ASP A 633 22.95 -5.81 -11.23
C ASP A 633 21.60 -6.04 -10.51
N PRO A 634 21.45 -5.61 -9.23
CA PRO A 634 20.19 -5.75 -8.48
C PRO A 634 19.03 -4.96 -9.10
N ARG A 635 19.31 -3.98 -9.97
CA ARG A 635 18.29 -3.18 -10.65
C ARG A 635 17.62 -3.91 -11.80
N THR A 636 18.25 -4.95 -12.34
CA THR A 636 17.75 -5.70 -13.51
C THR A 636 17.55 -7.19 -13.25
N THR A 637 18.04 -7.71 -12.11
CA THR A 637 18.16 -9.16 -11.89
C THR A 637 17.44 -9.65 -10.64
N VAL A 638 16.85 -10.85 -10.71
CA VAL A 638 16.29 -11.59 -9.55
C VAL A 638 16.91 -12.97 -9.40
N LEU A 639 16.99 -13.46 -8.15
CA LEU A 639 17.55 -14.76 -7.78
C LEU A 639 16.46 -15.83 -7.56
N LEU A 640 16.69 -17.00 -8.13
CA LEU A 640 15.95 -18.25 -7.91
C LEU A 640 16.84 -19.28 -7.22
N ARG A 641 16.22 -20.07 -6.34
CA ARG A 641 16.86 -21.13 -5.55
C ARG A 641 16.16 -22.47 -5.80
N ASN A 642 16.78 -23.57 -5.40
CA ASN A 642 16.31 -24.95 -5.63
C ASN A 642 16.18 -25.30 -7.12
N MET A 643 17.16 -24.87 -7.90
CA MET A 643 17.23 -25.21 -9.33
C MET A 643 17.65 -26.68 -9.53
N PRO A 644 17.04 -27.42 -10.46
CA PRO A 644 17.53 -28.75 -10.84
C PRO A 644 18.93 -28.67 -11.46
N PRO A 645 19.73 -29.76 -11.38
CA PRO A 645 20.93 -29.91 -12.19
C PRO A 645 20.65 -29.66 -13.67
N TYR A 646 21.63 -29.11 -14.40
CA TYR A 646 21.49 -28.75 -15.81
C TYR A 646 20.35 -27.73 -16.06
N GLY A 647 20.17 -26.77 -15.14
CA GLY A 647 19.09 -25.79 -15.16
C GLY A 647 18.91 -25.02 -16.49
N PHE A 648 20.01 -24.83 -17.24
CA PHE A 648 20.01 -24.18 -18.56
C PHE A 648 19.09 -24.84 -19.59
N LEU A 649 18.85 -26.16 -19.48
CA LEU A 649 17.91 -26.90 -20.33
C LEU A 649 16.46 -26.40 -20.19
N TYR A 650 16.11 -25.85 -19.04
CA TYR A 650 14.75 -25.41 -18.70
C TYR A 650 14.58 -23.88 -18.82
N SER A 651 15.55 -23.18 -19.40
CA SER A 651 15.53 -21.72 -19.61
C SER A 651 14.26 -21.22 -20.32
N LYS A 652 13.77 -21.94 -21.34
CA LYS A 652 12.50 -21.61 -22.03
C LYS A 652 11.26 -21.78 -21.13
N GLN A 653 11.25 -22.79 -20.25
CA GLN A 653 10.16 -22.96 -19.27
C GLN A 653 10.17 -21.81 -18.26
N LEU A 654 11.35 -21.45 -17.72
CA LEU A 654 11.51 -20.29 -16.84
C LEU A 654 11.08 -19.00 -17.53
N GLN A 655 11.47 -18.78 -18.79
CA GLN A 655 11.10 -17.58 -19.54
C GLN A 655 9.57 -17.43 -19.64
N SER A 656 8.85 -18.55 -19.84
CA SER A 656 7.39 -18.57 -19.85
C SER A 656 6.79 -18.16 -18.50
N LEU A 657 7.38 -18.62 -17.38
CA LEU A 657 6.92 -18.25 -16.03
C LEU A 657 7.03 -16.75 -15.75
N PHE A 658 8.04 -16.08 -16.31
CA PHE A 658 8.25 -14.62 -16.16
C PHE A 658 7.58 -13.76 -17.21
N ARG A 659 6.82 -14.34 -18.15
CA ARG A 659 6.18 -13.60 -19.26
C ARG A 659 5.26 -12.47 -18.78
N GLN A 660 4.62 -12.64 -17.63
CA GLN A 660 3.77 -11.60 -17.03
C GLN A 660 4.56 -10.48 -16.36
N CYS A 661 5.84 -10.69 -16.03
CA CYS A 661 6.69 -9.67 -15.41
C CYS A 661 7.32 -8.73 -16.45
N GLY A 662 7.86 -9.29 -17.54
CA GLY A 662 8.46 -8.52 -18.63
C GLY A 662 9.33 -9.39 -19.53
N GLN A 663 10.09 -8.76 -20.44
CA GLN A 663 10.98 -9.48 -21.35
C GLN A 663 12.29 -9.84 -20.64
N VAL A 664 12.57 -11.14 -20.51
CA VAL A 664 13.85 -11.63 -19.99
C VAL A 664 14.95 -11.44 -21.06
N LYS A 665 16.07 -10.82 -20.66
CA LYS A 665 17.27 -10.62 -21.49
C LYS A 665 18.14 -11.86 -21.48
N ALA A 666 18.55 -12.30 -20.29
CA ALA A 666 19.46 -13.42 -20.10
C ALA A 666 19.15 -14.17 -18.80
N MET A 667 19.60 -15.41 -18.71
CA MET A 667 19.56 -16.21 -17.49
C MET A 667 20.96 -16.78 -17.21
N SER A 668 21.45 -16.60 -16.00
CA SER A 668 22.69 -17.25 -15.55
C SER A 668 22.36 -18.37 -14.56
N PHE A 669 22.96 -19.53 -14.74
CA PHE A 669 22.76 -20.70 -13.89
C PHE A 669 24.07 -20.99 -13.18
N GLU A 670 24.04 -21.06 -11.85
CA GLU A 670 25.23 -21.30 -11.03
C GLU A 670 25.09 -22.62 -10.29
N GLY A 671 25.84 -23.61 -10.77
CA GLY A 671 25.81 -24.98 -10.27
C GLY A 671 24.41 -25.61 -10.34
N SER A 672 24.11 -26.45 -9.36
CA SER A 672 22.84 -27.21 -9.27
C SER A 672 21.88 -26.64 -8.23
N SER A 673 21.89 -25.32 -7.99
CA SER A 673 20.99 -24.73 -6.96
C SER A 673 20.48 -23.32 -7.24
N ARG A 674 21.17 -22.50 -8.04
CA ARG A 674 20.81 -21.08 -8.23
C ARG A 674 20.65 -20.72 -9.70
N ALA A 675 19.71 -19.83 -9.98
CA ALA A 675 19.58 -19.16 -11.27
C ALA A 675 19.29 -17.68 -11.08
N TYR A 676 19.84 -16.84 -11.94
CA TYR A 676 19.64 -15.39 -11.96
C TYR A 676 18.95 -15.01 -13.25
N VAL A 677 17.84 -14.27 -13.15
CA VAL A 677 17.02 -13.87 -14.29
C VAL A 677 17.19 -12.37 -14.49
N GLU A 678 17.84 -11.97 -15.59
CA GLU A 678 18.07 -10.57 -15.96
C GLU A 678 16.98 -10.11 -16.93
N PHE A 679 16.30 -9.01 -16.62
CA PHE A 679 15.28 -8.41 -17.49
C PHE A 679 15.88 -7.41 -18.48
N SER A 680 15.25 -7.29 -19.65
CA SER A 680 15.64 -6.29 -20.65
C SER A 680 15.25 -4.90 -20.16
N ARG A 681 16.21 -3.97 -20.13
CA ARG A 681 15.91 -2.54 -20.03
C ARG A 681 15.12 -2.15 -21.29
N GLY A 682 13.86 -1.74 -21.12
CA GLY A 682 13.08 -1.13 -22.21
C GLY A 682 13.68 0.22 -22.63
N GLY A 683 12.89 1.09 -23.29
CA GLY A 683 13.32 2.47 -23.60
C GLY A 683 13.62 3.35 -22.37
N ALA A 684 13.54 2.82 -21.15
CA ALA A 684 13.91 3.50 -19.91
C ALA A 684 15.44 3.58 -19.80
N ARG A 685 15.99 4.78 -20.05
CA ARG A 685 17.44 5.07 -20.00
C ARG A 685 17.95 5.41 -18.60
N THR A 686 17.08 5.38 -17.57
CA THR A 686 17.44 5.81 -16.22
C THR A 686 18.01 4.65 -15.39
N ALA A 687 18.94 4.96 -14.49
CA ALA A 687 19.64 4.00 -13.61
C ALA A 687 18.77 3.45 -12.45
N GLN A 688 17.45 3.33 -12.62
CA GLN A 688 16.49 2.90 -11.58
C GLN A 688 16.22 1.39 -11.65
N VAL A 689 15.68 0.84 -10.55
CA VAL A 689 15.19 -0.56 -10.50
C VAL A 689 14.08 -0.75 -11.52
N LEU A 690 14.21 -1.77 -12.37
CA LEU A 690 13.23 -2.09 -13.39
C LEU A 690 11.88 -2.51 -12.77
N PRO A 691 10.73 -2.01 -13.26
CA PRO A 691 9.41 -2.48 -12.84
C PRO A 691 9.25 -4.00 -12.92
N GLU A 692 9.92 -4.64 -13.88
CA GLU A 692 9.98 -6.08 -14.09
C GLU A 692 10.56 -6.83 -12.88
N VAL A 693 11.61 -6.30 -12.26
CA VAL A 693 12.22 -6.86 -11.04
C VAL A 693 11.22 -6.81 -9.89
N THR A 694 10.57 -5.66 -9.69
CA THR A 694 9.53 -5.49 -8.66
C THR A 694 8.35 -6.45 -8.89
N LEU A 695 7.91 -6.64 -10.14
CA LEU A 695 6.88 -7.62 -10.51
C LEU A 695 7.30 -9.06 -10.23
N ALA A 696 8.55 -9.42 -10.51
CA ALA A 696 9.08 -10.75 -10.23
C ALA A 696 9.12 -11.04 -8.73
N LEU A 697 9.65 -10.12 -7.91
CA LEU A 697 9.62 -10.23 -6.44
C LEU A 697 8.19 -10.30 -5.89
N ARG A 698 7.24 -9.65 -6.59
CA ARG A 698 5.82 -9.71 -6.25
C ARG A 698 5.21 -11.09 -6.47
N MET A 699 5.65 -11.85 -7.47
CA MET A 699 5.20 -13.23 -7.69
C MET A 699 5.44 -14.10 -6.44
N ALA A 700 6.63 -13.97 -5.82
CA ALA A 700 6.95 -14.68 -4.58
C ALA A 700 6.04 -14.27 -3.41
N ASN A 701 5.79 -12.96 -3.23
CA ASN A 701 4.88 -12.46 -2.20
C ASN A 701 3.45 -12.98 -2.36
N LEU A 702 3.01 -13.21 -3.60
CA LEU A 702 1.71 -13.78 -3.95
C LEU A 702 1.66 -15.31 -3.89
N ARG A 703 2.79 -15.98 -3.59
CA ARG A 703 2.94 -17.45 -3.59
C ARG A 703 2.52 -18.08 -4.92
N VAL A 704 2.86 -17.42 -6.04
CA VAL A 704 2.67 -18.01 -7.37
C VAL A 704 3.55 -19.26 -7.45
N PRO A 705 3.01 -20.46 -7.73
CA PRO A 705 3.81 -21.67 -7.80
C PRO A 705 4.74 -21.60 -9.01
N LEU A 706 6.04 -21.78 -8.76
CA LEU A 706 7.06 -21.94 -9.80
C LEU A 706 7.41 -23.43 -9.87
N GLU A 707 6.93 -24.12 -10.90
CA GLU A 707 7.20 -25.55 -11.11
C GLU A 707 7.87 -25.75 -12.47
N LEU A 708 8.93 -26.56 -12.50
CA LEU A 708 9.59 -27.01 -13.72
C LEU A 708 9.30 -28.48 -13.98
N SER A 709 9.04 -28.83 -15.24
CA SER A 709 8.96 -30.22 -15.68
C SER A 709 10.34 -30.66 -16.15
N VAL A 710 11.01 -31.49 -15.35
CA VAL A 710 12.42 -31.85 -15.51
C VAL A 710 12.59 -33.32 -15.90
N HIS A 711 13.70 -33.61 -16.58
CA HIS A 711 14.16 -34.96 -16.90
C HIS A 711 14.94 -35.58 -15.73
N PRO A 712 14.86 -36.90 -15.51
CA PRO A 712 15.75 -37.63 -14.60
C PRO A 712 17.22 -37.36 -14.93
N ILE A 713 18.05 -37.18 -13.90
CA ILE A 713 19.48 -36.90 -14.05
C ILE A 713 20.15 -38.04 -14.82
N GLU A 714 19.76 -39.28 -14.51
CA GLU A 714 20.27 -40.49 -15.14
C GLU A 714 19.99 -40.49 -16.64
N GLU A 715 18.87 -39.93 -17.11
CA GLU A 715 18.55 -39.85 -18.53
C GLU A 715 19.38 -38.77 -19.25
N VAL A 716 19.64 -37.64 -18.59
CA VAL A 716 20.50 -36.58 -19.14
C VAL A 716 21.93 -37.08 -19.30
N GLU A 717 22.43 -37.83 -18.31
CA GLU A 717 23.79 -38.36 -18.32
C GLU A 717 23.93 -39.63 -19.17
N ALA A 718 22.91 -40.49 -19.30
CA ALA A 718 22.99 -41.71 -20.10
C ALA A 718 23.08 -41.47 -21.61
N ARG A 719 22.67 -40.29 -22.10
CA ARG A 719 22.70 -39.97 -23.54
C ARG A 719 24.11 -39.69 -24.08
N PHE A 720 25.09 -39.44 -23.22
CA PHE A 720 26.49 -39.19 -23.60
C PHE A 720 27.42 -39.89 -22.60
N ALA A 721 28.42 -40.63 -23.07
CA ALA A 721 29.30 -41.44 -22.22
C ALA A 721 29.74 -40.69 -20.93
N HIS A 722 29.34 -41.24 -19.77
CA HIS A 722 29.27 -40.69 -18.40
C HIS A 722 30.34 -39.71 -17.86
N ARG A 723 31.47 -39.46 -18.54
CA ARG A 723 32.59 -38.66 -17.98
C ARG A 723 32.61 -37.18 -18.39
N ALA A 724 32.05 -36.79 -19.54
CA ALA A 724 32.14 -35.40 -20.02
C ALA A 724 31.00 -34.49 -19.52
N VAL A 725 29.78 -35.01 -19.42
CA VAL A 725 28.57 -34.21 -19.09
C VAL A 725 28.47 -33.90 -17.60
N SER A 726 28.89 -34.79 -16.71
CA SER A 726 28.81 -34.57 -15.26
C SER A 726 29.62 -33.36 -14.77
N ALA A 727 30.66 -32.94 -15.51
CA ALA A 727 31.41 -31.71 -15.22
C ALA A 727 30.55 -30.44 -15.39
N LEU A 728 29.53 -30.48 -16.26
CA LEU A 728 28.61 -29.35 -16.48
C LEU A 728 27.59 -29.17 -15.34
N ARG A 729 27.49 -30.14 -14.41
CA ARG A 729 26.60 -30.05 -13.24
C ARG A 729 26.96 -28.90 -12.29
N SER A 730 28.24 -28.57 -12.21
CA SER A 730 28.79 -27.49 -11.39
C SER A 730 29.23 -26.27 -12.21
N CYS A 731 29.16 -26.34 -13.54
CA CYS A 731 29.56 -25.25 -14.42
C CYS A 731 28.53 -24.10 -14.36
N ARG A 732 29.00 -22.85 -14.39
CA ARG A 732 28.14 -21.67 -14.53
C ARG A 732 27.82 -21.50 -16.01
N VAL A 733 26.54 -21.47 -16.37
CA VAL A 733 26.10 -21.34 -17.77
C VAL A 733 25.26 -20.08 -17.92
N ASN A 734 25.64 -19.21 -18.85
CA ASN A 734 24.84 -18.05 -19.23
C ASN A 734 24.07 -18.34 -20.51
N VAL A 735 22.75 -18.11 -20.49
CA VAL A 735 21.85 -18.28 -21.62
C VAL A 735 21.35 -16.90 -22.05
N ASP A 736 21.76 -16.46 -23.24
CA ASP A 736 21.19 -15.27 -23.90
C ASP A 736 19.93 -15.69 -24.66
N LEU A 737 18.77 -15.24 -24.17
CA LEU A 737 17.48 -15.61 -24.73
C LEU A 737 17.13 -14.81 -25.99
N LYS A 738 17.81 -13.68 -26.25
CA LYS A 738 17.63 -12.90 -27.49
C LYS A 738 18.40 -13.55 -28.64
N LYS A 739 19.64 -13.95 -28.39
CA LYS A 739 20.49 -14.65 -29.36
C LYS A 739 20.21 -16.15 -29.41
N ASN A 740 19.46 -16.68 -28.45
CA ASN A 740 19.22 -18.12 -28.25
C ASN A 740 20.53 -18.92 -28.20
N THR A 741 21.51 -18.41 -27.45
CA THR A 741 22.85 -18.99 -27.32
C THR A 741 23.18 -19.22 -25.85
N ALA A 742 23.97 -20.25 -25.56
CA ALA A 742 24.39 -20.59 -24.20
C ALA A 742 25.91 -20.77 -24.14
N PHE A 743 26.55 -20.23 -23.10
CA PHE A 743 28.00 -20.24 -22.97
C PHE A 743 28.45 -20.54 -21.52
N PRO A 744 29.54 -21.31 -21.34
CA PRO A 744 30.13 -21.54 -20.02
C PRO A 744 30.89 -20.31 -19.51
N VAL A 745 30.77 -20.02 -18.21
CA VAL A 745 31.39 -18.91 -17.50
C VAL A 745 32.19 -19.43 -16.31
N ASP A 746 33.35 -18.83 -16.02
CA ASP A 746 34.20 -19.26 -14.91
C ASP A 746 33.66 -18.83 -13.53
N MET A 747 34.09 -19.52 -12.46
CA MET A 747 33.72 -19.20 -11.07
C MET A 747 34.40 -17.91 -10.53
N LEU A 748 35.48 -17.44 -11.16
CA LEU A 748 36.23 -16.27 -10.73
C LEU A 748 36.23 -15.21 -11.83
N SER A 749 35.76 -14.02 -11.48
CA SER A 749 35.77 -12.75 -12.24
C SER A 749 34.89 -12.65 -13.49
N ASN A 750 34.15 -11.52 -13.58
CA ASN A 750 33.69 -10.98 -14.87
C ASN A 750 34.94 -10.81 -15.74
N PRO A 751 35.06 -11.49 -16.90
CA PRO A 751 36.22 -11.29 -17.76
C PRO A 751 36.20 -9.85 -18.23
N VAL A 752 37.14 -9.05 -17.75
CA VAL A 752 37.34 -7.71 -18.27
C VAL A 752 37.88 -7.89 -19.68
N ASP A 753 37.07 -7.54 -20.67
CA ASP A 753 37.44 -7.62 -22.08
C ASP A 753 38.54 -6.57 -22.33
N LEU A 754 39.78 -7.02 -22.45
CA LEU A 754 40.95 -6.16 -22.67
C LEU A 754 40.78 -5.30 -23.93
N ASP A 755 40.04 -5.79 -24.93
CA ASP A 755 39.79 -5.06 -26.17
C ASP A 755 38.81 -3.88 -25.98
N GLN A 756 38.02 -3.89 -24.90
CA GLN A 756 37.08 -2.82 -24.55
C GLN A 756 37.68 -1.79 -23.58
N LEU A 757 38.78 -2.11 -22.89
CA LEU A 757 39.45 -1.19 -21.99
C LEU A 757 40.28 -0.13 -22.74
N PRO A 758 40.46 1.07 -22.16
CA PRO A 758 41.45 2.01 -22.66
C PRO A 758 42.87 1.48 -22.40
N PRO A 759 43.86 1.82 -23.25
CA PRO A 759 45.24 1.35 -23.10
C PRO A 759 45.94 1.91 -21.85
N HIS A 760 45.45 3.04 -21.34
CA HIS A 760 45.92 3.70 -20.12
C HIS A 760 44.68 4.16 -19.32
N PRO A 761 44.73 4.21 -17.98
CA PRO A 761 43.61 4.67 -17.16
C PRO A 761 43.15 6.09 -17.52
N ASP A 762 44.07 6.95 -17.93
CA ASP A 762 43.76 8.27 -18.48
C ASP A 762 43.64 8.23 -20.01
N PHE A 763 42.53 8.73 -20.54
CA PHE A 763 42.24 8.73 -21.97
C PHE A 763 41.29 9.88 -22.34
N ILE A 764 41.15 10.13 -23.65
CA ILE A 764 40.28 11.19 -24.18
C ILE A 764 38.96 10.56 -24.64
N VAL A 765 37.83 11.14 -24.21
CA VAL A 765 36.47 10.71 -24.58
C VAL A 765 35.74 11.85 -25.27
N SER A 766 35.12 11.54 -26.41
CA SER A 766 34.14 12.40 -27.05
C SER A 766 32.75 12.05 -26.54
N ILE A 767 32.10 12.99 -25.85
CA ILE A 767 30.78 12.81 -25.25
C ILE A 767 29.72 13.22 -26.27
N THR A 768 28.88 12.27 -26.67
CA THR A 768 27.89 12.47 -27.74
C THR A 768 26.48 12.67 -27.21
N GLU A 769 26.11 11.97 -26.13
CA GLU A 769 24.79 12.06 -25.53
C GLU A 769 24.86 12.06 -24.01
N VAL A 770 24.25 13.08 -23.38
CA VAL A 770 24.09 13.15 -21.93
C VAL A 770 22.74 12.55 -21.55
N VAL A 771 22.75 11.44 -20.80
CA VAL A 771 21.52 10.76 -20.34
C VAL A 771 20.97 11.42 -19.08
N ASP A 772 21.83 11.71 -18.11
CA ASP A 772 21.53 12.46 -16.90
C ASP A 772 22.82 13.10 -16.34
N VAL A 773 22.73 13.86 -15.25
CA VAL A 773 23.93 14.40 -14.58
C VAL A 773 24.86 13.26 -14.18
N GLY A 774 26.07 13.30 -14.71
CA GLY A 774 27.08 12.27 -14.50
C GLY A 774 26.82 10.94 -15.21
N HIS A 775 25.85 10.82 -16.12
CA HIS A 775 25.60 9.60 -16.91
C HIS A 775 25.49 9.95 -18.38
N PHE A 776 26.37 9.40 -19.21
CA PHE A 776 26.49 9.79 -20.61
C PHE A 776 27.01 8.64 -21.47
N TRP A 777 26.78 8.77 -22.78
CA TRP A 777 27.39 7.95 -23.80
C TRP A 777 28.48 8.74 -24.51
N GLY A 778 29.52 8.02 -24.90
CA GLY A 778 30.62 8.58 -25.68
C GLY A 778 31.45 7.49 -26.31
N PHE A 779 32.49 7.90 -27.01
CA PHE A 779 33.48 6.98 -27.58
C PHE A 779 34.88 7.56 -27.35
N ARG A 780 35.89 6.70 -27.41
CA ARG A 780 37.28 7.11 -27.25
C ARG A 780 37.72 7.95 -28.44
N ALA A 781 38.31 9.11 -28.18
CA ALA A 781 38.77 10.06 -29.20
C ALA A 781 40.28 10.01 -29.44
N ASP A 782 40.93 8.89 -29.14
CA ASP A 782 42.32 8.67 -29.53
C ASP A 782 42.43 8.42 -31.04
N GLU A 783 43.59 8.73 -31.61
CA GLU A 783 43.84 8.65 -33.06
C GLU A 783 43.51 7.26 -33.63
N SER A 784 43.81 6.19 -32.88
CA SER A 784 43.54 4.81 -33.31
C SER A 784 42.05 4.49 -33.35
N SER A 785 41.26 5.02 -32.41
CA SER A 785 39.81 4.83 -32.34
C SER A 785 39.09 5.65 -33.42
N LEU A 786 39.50 6.89 -33.63
CA LEU A 786 38.96 7.74 -34.71
C LEU A 786 39.24 7.15 -36.09
N GLU A 787 40.44 6.63 -36.33
CA GLU A 787 40.79 5.97 -37.60
C GLU A 787 39.95 4.70 -37.82
N LYS A 788 39.69 3.89 -36.77
CA LYS A 788 38.77 2.73 -36.86
C LYS A 788 37.36 3.17 -37.26
N GLN A 789 36.86 4.25 -36.65
CA GLN A 789 35.55 4.81 -36.94
C GLN A 789 35.45 5.37 -38.37
N HIS A 790 36.45 6.13 -38.84
CA HIS A 790 36.49 6.64 -40.22
C HIS A 790 36.54 5.52 -41.25
N ARG A 791 37.33 4.47 -41.01
CA ARG A 791 37.37 3.27 -41.87
C ARG A 791 36.02 2.58 -41.93
N LEU A 792 35.36 2.40 -40.78
CA LEU A 792 34.04 1.78 -40.69
C LEU A 792 32.99 2.59 -41.45
N THR A 793 32.92 3.90 -41.22
CA THR A 793 31.98 4.80 -41.91
C THR A 793 32.22 4.78 -43.43
N ARG A 794 33.48 4.81 -43.87
CA ARG A 794 33.82 4.70 -45.29
C ARG A 794 33.42 3.34 -45.87
N ALA A 795 33.66 2.25 -45.17
CA ALA A 795 33.29 0.90 -45.62
C ALA A 795 31.78 0.76 -45.80
N ILE A 796 30.97 1.27 -44.87
CA ILE A 796 29.50 1.26 -44.96
C ILE A 796 29.01 2.06 -46.16
N ASN A 797 29.48 3.30 -46.30
CA ASN A 797 28.95 4.23 -47.29
C ASN A 797 29.49 4.01 -48.71
N CYS A 798 30.47 3.12 -48.89
CA CYS A 798 30.96 2.69 -50.21
C CYS A 798 30.25 1.43 -50.75
N GLN A 799 29.36 0.81 -49.97
CA GLN A 799 28.58 -0.37 -50.40
C GLN A 799 27.18 0.02 -50.90
N GLU A 800 26.58 -0.81 -51.75
CA GLU A 800 25.20 -0.65 -52.19
C GLU A 800 24.23 -1.14 -51.09
N LEU A 801 23.61 -0.19 -50.38
CA LEU A 801 22.80 -0.49 -49.20
C LEU A 801 21.36 -0.88 -49.58
N GLN A 802 20.96 -2.09 -49.18
CA GLN A 802 19.62 -2.61 -49.43
C GLN A 802 18.59 -2.14 -48.38
N PRO A 803 17.33 -1.87 -48.77
CA PRO A 803 16.24 -1.62 -47.82
C PRO A 803 15.99 -2.80 -46.89
N LEU A 804 15.51 -2.54 -45.67
CA LEU A 804 15.15 -3.61 -44.74
C LEU A 804 14.03 -4.50 -45.30
N SER A 805 14.31 -5.81 -45.44
CA SER A 805 13.33 -6.83 -45.86
C SER A 805 12.44 -7.34 -44.72
N THR A 806 12.85 -7.12 -43.46
CA THR A 806 12.23 -7.70 -42.26
C THR A 806 11.42 -6.66 -41.48
N SER A 807 10.34 -7.10 -40.82
CA SER A 807 9.57 -6.24 -39.92
C SER A 807 10.43 -5.73 -38.75
N LEU A 808 10.36 -4.44 -38.47
CA LEU A 808 11.13 -3.80 -37.38
C LEU A 808 10.76 -4.36 -36.01
N TYR A 809 11.77 -4.69 -35.21
CA TYR A 809 11.62 -5.05 -33.80
C TYR A 809 12.69 -4.39 -32.93
N PRO A 810 12.42 -4.13 -31.63
CA PRO A 810 13.41 -3.56 -30.71
C PRO A 810 14.69 -4.40 -30.62
N SER A 811 15.83 -3.72 -30.51
CA SER A 811 17.20 -4.28 -30.56
C SER A 811 17.66 -4.81 -31.92
N MET A 812 16.87 -4.69 -32.99
CA MET A 812 17.32 -5.03 -34.35
C MET A 812 18.48 -4.12 -34.77
N LEU A 813 19.56 -4.71 -35.28
CA LEU A 813 20.68 -3.97 -35.86
C LEU A 813 20.35 -3.57 -37.30
N CYS A 814 20.62 -2.33 -37.65
CA CYS A 814 20.36 -1.77 -38.96
C CYS A 814 21.35 -0.65 -39.28
N LEU A 815 21.35 -0.19 -40.52
CA LEU A 815 22.01 1.05 -40.92
C LEU A 815 20.98 2.17 -40.94
N ALA A 816 21.30 3.31 -40.32
CA ALA A 816 20.44 4.48 -40.25
C ALA A 816 21.19 5.75 -40.69
N PRO A 817 20.53 6.70 -41.36
CA PRO A 817 21.18 7.93 -41.79
C PRO A 817 21.32 8.91 -40.61
N PHE A 818 22.47 9.59 -40.56
CA PHE A 818 22.73 10.69 -39.64
C PHE A 818 23.44 11.81 -40.40
N ALA A 819 22.98 13.05 -40.22
CA ALA A 819 23.59 14.23 -40.84
C ALA A 819 24.32 15.02 -39.76
N GLU A 820 25.65 15.09 -39.85
CA GLU A 820 26.48 15.90 -38.95
C GLU A 820 26.30 17.40 -39.22
N ASP A 821 25.90 17.80 -40.44
CA ASP A 821 25.62 19.18 -40.85
C ASP A 821 24.27 19.28 -41.59
N GLN A 822 23.52 20.38 -41.40
CA GLN A 822 22.23 20.64 -42.07
C GLN A 822 22.33 20.79 -43.61
N SER A 823 23.54 20.75 -44.18
CA SER A 823 23.84 21.02 -45.59
C SER A 823 24.35 19.82 -46.40
N LYS A 824 24.53 18.62 -45.80
CA LYS A 824 25.01 17.41 -46.48
C LYS A 824 23.95 16.31 -46.52
N GLU A 825 23.92 15.53 -47.61
CA GLU A 825 23.17 14.28 -47.66
C GLU A 825 23.66 13.35 -46.54
N GLY A 826 22.73 12.82 -45.73
CA GLY A 826 23.06 12.05 -44.53
C GLY A 826 23.74 10.73 -44.86
N GLN A 827 24.93 10.51 -44.32
CA GLN A 827 25.65 9.24 -44.38
C GLN A 827 24.97 8.19 -43.48
N TYR A 828 25.17 6.91 -43.81
CA TYR A 828 24.65 5.77 -43.04
C TYR A 828 25.66 5.29 -42.01
N TYR A 829 25.13 4.94 -40.83
CA TYR A 829 25.90 4.46 -39.68
C TYR A 829 25.24 3.23 -39.06
N ARG A 830 26.02 2.41 -38.36
CA ARG A 830 25.48 1.27 -37.60
C ARG A 830 24.60 1.78 -36.46
N ALA A 831 23.39 1.25 -36.39
CA ALA A 831 22.42 1.61 -35.38
C ALA A 831 21.65 0.38 -34.89
N LYS A 832 21.04 0.52 -33.72
CA LYS A 832 20.08 -0.45 -33.18
C LYS A 832 18.72 0.22 -33.00
N VAL A 833 17.66 -0.44 -33.41
CA VAL A 833 16.29 0.02 -33.20
C VAL A 833 15.96 -0.01 -31.71
N LEU A 834 15.55 1.12 -31.14
CA LEU A 834 15.06 1.19 -29.77
C LEU A 834 13.55 0.94 -29.72
N GLN A 835 12.79 1.70 -30.50
CA GLN A 835 11.33 1.63 -30.57
C GLN A 835 10.84 2.05 -31.96
N ALA A 836 9.74 1.44 -32.43
CA ALA A 836 9.04 1.84 -33.64
C ALA A 836 7.63 2.34 -33.27
N ALA A 837 7.27 3.54 -33.74
CA ALA A 837 5.95 4.15 -33.56
C ALA A 837 5.41 4.63 -34.91
N GLY A 838 4.60 3.77 -35.56
CA GLY A 838 4.15 4.02 -36.93
C GLY A 838 5.33 3.99 -37.91
N SER A 839 5.50 5.05 -38.70
CA SER A 839 6.62 5.21 -39.63
C SER A 839 7.89 5.80 -38.99
N SER A 840 7.79 6.34 -37.76
CA SER A 840 8.95 6.90 -37.05
C SER A 840 9.60 5.84 -36.18
N VAL A 841 10.91 5.65 -36.36
CA VAL A 841 11.73 4.67 -35.65
C VAL A 841 12.81 5.43 -34.88
N GLU A 842 12.88 5.17 -33.58
CA GLU A 842 13.96 5.69 -32.74
C GLU A 842 15.13 4.71 -32.79
N VAL A 843 16.31 5.20 -33.16
CA VAL A 843 17.53 4.40 -33.31
C VAL A 843 18.64 4.93 -32.40
N PHE A 844 19.50 4.02 -31.96
CA PHE A 844 20.72 4.31 -31.19
C PHE A 844 21.94 3.94 -32.04
N PHE A 845 22.82 4.90 -32.30
CA PHE A 845 24.03 4.67 -33.09
C PHE A 845 25.06 3.93 -32.23
N VAL A 846 25.39 2.70 -32.60
CA VAL A 846 26.17 1.79 -31.74
C VAL A 846 27.65 2.19 -31.64
N ASP A 847 28.12 3.04 -32.54
CA ASP A 847 29.51 3.50 -32.56
C ASP A 847 29.70 4.90 -31.97
N TYR A 848 28.62 5.70 -31.93
CA TYR A 848 28.66 7.08 -31.47
C TYR A 848 27.97 7.25 -30.12
N GLY A 849 26.93 6.46 -29.82
CA GLY A 849 26.22 6.48 -28.54
C GLY A 849 25.04 7.44 -28.46
N ASN A 850 24.79 8.22 -29.52
CA ASN A 850 23.66 9.13 -29.62
C ASN A 850 22.42 8.48 -30.24
N THR A 851 21.28 9.14 -30.07
CA THR A 851 19.97 8.65 -30.52
C THR A 851 19.23 9.68 -31.36
N THR A 852 18.52 9.19 -32.37
CA THR A 852 17.77 10.01 -33.33
C THR A 852 16.50 9.29 -33.76
N LYS A 853 15.48 10.06 -34.16
CA LYS A 853 14.29 9.53 -34.84
C LYS A 853 14.48 9.59 -36.35
N VAL A 854 14.34 8.44 -36.99
CA VAL A 854 14.44 8.28 -38.45
C VAL A 854 13.15 7.66 -38.99
N ASN A 855 12.86 7.86 -40.27
CA ASN A 855 11.73 7.20 -40.91
C ASN A 855 12.12 5.76 -41.28
N ALA A 856 11.19 4.81 -41.13
CA ALA A 856 11.41 3.38 -41.35
C ALA A 856 11.91 3.05 -42.77
N ASP A 857 11.47 3.81 -43.77
CA ASP A 857 11.87 3.71 -45.19
C ASP A 857 13.35 4.06 -45.43
N ARG A 858 13.95 4.82 -44.52
CA ARG A 858 15.37 5.22 -44.56
C ARG A 858 16.29 4.24 -43.85
N LEU A 859 15.78 3.17 -43.26
CA LEU A 859 16.63 2.14 -42.67
C LEU A 859 17.14 1.17 -43.75
N ARG A 860 18.35 0.65 -43.55
CA ARG A 860 19.01 -0.31 -44.45
C ARG A 860 19.50 -1.53 -43.68
N GLU A 861 19.69 -2.65 -44.37
CA GLU A 861 20.22 -3.89 -43.79
C GLU A 861 21.69 -3.71 -43.37
N LEU A 862 22.08 -4.34 -42.26
CA LEU A 862 23.47 -4.36 -41.77
C LEU A 862 24.13 -5.68 -42.23
N PRO A 863 25.20 -5.63 -43.05
CA PRO A 863 25.97 -6.82 -43.44
C PRO A 863 26.58 -7.60 -42.27
N GLU A 864 26.67 -8.94 -42.37
CA GLU A 864 27.14 -9.83 -41.30
C GLU A 864 28.62 -9.58 -40.91
N ASP A 865 29.48 -9.25 -41.88
CA ASP A 865 30.88 -8.90 -41.67
C ASP A 865 31.03 -7.64 -40.79
N LEU A 866 30.18 -6.64 -41.02
CA LEU A 866 30.13 -5.41 -40.22
C LEU A 866 29.41 -5.59 -38.89
N GLN A 867 28.54 -6.59 -38.77
CA GLN A 867 27.88 -6.96 -37.52
C GLN A 867 28.85 -7.65 -36.53
N ALA A 868 29.85 -8.36 -37.03
CA ALA A 868 30.86 -9.03 -36.21
C ALA A 868 31.87 -8.07 -35.55
N LEU A 869 32.01 -6.84 -36.07
CA LEU A 869 32.92 -5.83 -35.51
C LEU A 869 32.40 -5.27 -34.17
N PRO A 870 33.27 -5.06 -33.17
CA PRO A 870 32.87 -4.52 -31.87
C PRO A 870 32.27 -3.11 -32.01
N PHE A 871 31.34 -2.78 -31.11
CA PHE A 871 30.73 -1.46 -31.04
C PHE A 871 31.64 -0.49 -30.31
N GLN A 872 31.75 0.74 -30.82
CA GLN A 872 32.68 1.73 -30.28
C GLN A 872 32.09 2.61 -29.17
N ALA A 873 30.76 2.76 -29.12
CA ALA A 873 30.12 3.56 -28.08
C ALA A 873 30.17 2.85 -26.73
N GLN A 874 30.59 3.59 -25.71
CA GLN A 874 30.71 3.13 -24.33
C GLN A 874 29.80 3.95 -23.42
N GLU A 875 29.25 3.29 -22.40
CA GLU A 875 28.42 3.91 -21.38
C GLU A 875 29.31 4.34 -20.22
N PHE A 876 29.23 5.61 -19.83
CA PHE A 876 30.06 6.19 -18.79
C PHE A 876 29.21 6.74 -17.64
N GLN A 877 29.76 6.66 -16.43
CA GLN A 877 29.19 7.29 -15.26
C GLN A 877 30.28 7.98 -14.43
N VAL A 878 30.06 9.23 -14.04
CA VAL A 878 30.95 9.98 -13.16
C VAL A 878 30.95 9.33 -11.79
N CYS A 879 32.13 9.00 -11.26
CA CYS A 879 32.27 8.38 -9.93
C CYS A 879 32.18 9.42 -8.80
N ARG A 880 31.96 8.93 -7.58
CA ARG A 880 31.96 9.71 -6.31
C ARG A 880 30.98 10.88 -6.26
N LEU A 881 29.97 10.86 -7.12
CA LEU A 881 28.99 11.93 -7.29
C LEU A 881 27.58 11.42 -6.96
N ARG A 882 26.87 12.14 -6.09
CA ARG A 882 25.43 11.94 -5.86
C ARG A 882 24.68 13.26 -5.86
N PRO A 883 23.36 13.26 -6.03
CA PRO A 883 22.61 14.50 -5.97
C PRO A 883 22.59 15.11 -4.58
N SER A 884 22.67 16.45 -4.52
CA SER A 884 22.48 17.21 -3.28
C SER A 884 21.04 17.15 -2.79
N ALA A 885 20.83 17.44 -1.50
CA ALA A 885 19.49 17.61 -0.94
C ALA A 885 18.65 18.61 -1.76
N ARG A 886 19.26 19.72 -2.21
CA ARG A 886 18.63 20.70 -3.09
C ARG A 886 18.18 20.11 -4.42
N SER A 887 19.04 19.31 -5.06
CA SER A 887 18.69 18.66 -6.33
C SER A 887 17.59 17.60 -6.19
N VAL A 888 17.56 16.88 -5.07
CA VAL A 888 16.49 15.92 -4.76
C VAL A 888 15.15 16.64 -4.55
N VAL A 889 15.13 17.73 -3.78
CA VAL A 889 13.90 18.50 -3.50
C VAL A 889 13.37 19.20 -4.76
N LEU A 890 14.25 19.78 -5.59
CA LEU A 890 13.85 20.56 -6.77
C LEU A 890 13.63 19.72 -8.03
N GLY A 891 14.17 18.49 -8.11
CA GLY A 891 14.18 17.68 -9.34
C GLY A 891 13.91 16.19 -9.15
N GLY A 892 13.55 15.75 -7.93
CA GLY A 892 13.35 14.34 -7.57
C GLY A 892 14.65 13.52 -7.46
N ARG A 893 15.61 13.77 -8.36
CA ARG A 893 16.98 13.26 -8.31
C ARG A 893 17.95 14.40 -8.59
N TRP A 894 17.92 14.93 -9.81
CA TRP A 894 18.75 16.06 -10.25
C TRP A 894 17.85 17.24 -10.66
N SER A 895 18.15 18.43 -10.15
CA SER A 895 17.44 19.67 -10.52
C SER A 895 17.67 20.03 -11.99
N SER A 896 16.78 20.85 -12.57
CA SER A 896 16.97 21.31 -13.96
C SER A 896 18.24 22.15 -14.10
N GLY A 897 18.59 22.91 -13.04
CA GLY A 897 19.85 23.63 -12.94
C GLY A 897 21.07 22.70 -13.05
N ALA A 898 21.10 21.60 -12.29
CA ALA A 898 22.20 20.64 -12.34
C ALA A 898 22.32 19.97 -13.72
N ARG A 899 21.20 19.59 -14.33
CA ARG A 899 21.17 19.00 -15.69
C ARG A 899 21.73 19.97 -16.72
N ARG A 900 21.24 21.21 -16.74
CA ARG A 900 21.73 22.26 -17.66
C ARG A 900 23.23 22.53 -17.44
N ARG A 901 23.67 22.59 -16.19
CA ARG A 901 25.07 22.84 -15.86
C ARG A 901 25.98 21.71 -16.34
N PHE A 902 25.63 20.46 -16.05
CA PHE A 902 26.41 19.31 -16.52
C PHE A 902 26.42 19.21 -18.05
N SER A 903 25.28 19.42 -18.72
CA SER A 903 25.23 19.46 -20.18
C SER A 903 26.07 20.59 -20.78
N ALA A 904 26.20 21.74 -20.11
CA ALA A 904 27.08 22.82 -20.56
C ALA A 904 28.58 22.50 -20.38
N LEU A 905 28.92 21.71 -19.35
CA LEU A 905 30.30 21.30 -19.06
C LEU A 905 30.76 20.09 -19.88
N ALA A 906 29.85 19.20 -20.26
CA ALA A 906 30.20 17.89 -20.83
C ALA A 906 29.48 17.56 -22.15
N GLY A 907 28.39 18.24 -22.50
CA GLY A 907 27.60 17.91 -23.68
C GLY A 907 28.29 18.28 -24.98
N GLN A 908 28.46 17.32 -25.89
CA GLN A 908 29.08 17.51 -27.21
C GLN A 908 30.52 18.05 -27.14
N GLN A 909 31.27 17.67 -26.11
CA GLN A 909 32.66 18.06 -25.91
C GLN A 909 33.56 16.84 -25.88
N THR A 910 34.83 17.06 -26.21
CA THR A 910 35.91 16.08 -26.06
C THR A 910 36.67 16.39 -24.79
N LEU A 911 36.57 15.52 -23.79
CA LEU A 911 37.11 15.72 -22.45
C LEU A 911 38.14 14.63 -22.09
N MET A 912 39.01 14.95 -21.13
CA MET A 912 39.89 13.96 -20.52
C MET A 912 39.12 13.19 -19.44
N ALA A 913 39.22 11.86 -19.48
CA ALA A 913 38.59 10.95 -18.53
C ALA A 913 39.65 10.06 -17.88
N SER A 914 39.52 9.82 -16.57
CA SER A 914 40.33 8.85 -15.82
C SER A 914 39.45 7.69 -15.36
N LEU A 915 39.79 6.46 -15.75
CA LEU A 915 39.05 5.25 -15.43
C LEU A 915 39.24 4.85 -13.97
N PHE A 916 38.15 4.84 -13.22
CA PHE A 916 38.11 4.35 -11.85
C PHE A 916 37.79 2.84 -11.81
N SER A 917 36.66 2.42 -12.38
CA SER A 917 36.21 1.02 -12.33
C SER A 917 35.27 0.67 -13.49
N VAL A 918 34.94 -0.61 -13.68
CA VAL A 918 33.97 -1.06 -14.69
C VAL A 918 32.91 -1.92 -14.02
N LEU A 919 31.68 -1.40 -13.91
CA LEU A 919 30.59 -2.04 -13.20
C LEU A 919 29.43 -2.36 -14.14
N HIS A 920 29.09 -3.65 -14.29
CA HIS A 920 28.03 -4.15 -15.19
C HIS A 920 28.10 -3.60 -16.63
N GLY A 921 29.32 -3.39 -17.15
CA GLY A 921 29.56 -2.85 -18.50
C GLY A 921 29.53 -1.32 -18.61
N VAL A 922 29.40 -0.60 -17.48
CA VAL A 922 29.47 0.87 -17.43
C VAL A 922 30.81 1.29 -16.85
N MET A 923 31.54 2.15 -17.56
CA MET A 923 32.83 2.69 -17.11
C MET A 923 32.60 3.83 -16.10
N ARG A 924 33.19 3.71 -14.92
CA ARG A 924 33.18 4.74 -13.88
C ARG A 924 34.38 5.64 -14.06
N VAL A 925 34.18 6.93 -14.30
CA VAL A 925 35.26 7.85 -14.66
C VAL A 925 35.27 9.13 -13.84
N GLU A 926 36.44 9.73 -13.67
CA GLU A 926 36.61 11.14 -13.30
C GLU A 926 36.76 11.97 -14.59
N LEU A 927 36.05 13.09 -14.70
CA LEU A 927 36.04 13.94 -15.89
C LEU A 927 36.70 15.29 -15.63
N PHE A 928 37.55 15.73 -16.57
CA PHE A 928 38.30 16.98 -16.49
C PHE A 928 37.96 17.89 -17.68
N ALA A 929 37.73 19.19 -17.40
CA ALA A 929 37.30 20.15 -18.41
C ALA A 929 38.41 20.53 -19.42
N ASN A 930 39.69 20.42 -19.03
CA ASN A 930 40.83 20.68 -19.92
C ASN A 930 41.69 19.41 -20.12
N SER A 931 42.52 19.43 -21.16
CA SER A 931 43.42 18.34 -21.59
C SER A 931 44.55 17.98 -20.61
N HIS A 932 44.51 18.47 -19.37
CA HIS A 932 45.50 18.19 -18.34
C HIS A 932 44.79 17.71 -17.06
N ALA A 933 45.29 16.60 -16.49
CA ALA A 933 44.79 15.93 -15.28
C ALA A 933 44.90 16.78 -13.98
N GLY A 934 45.21 18.08 -14.08
CA GLY A 934 45.28 19.04 -12.98
C GLY A 934 44.32 20.23 -13.11
N SER A 935 43.35 20.16 -14.04
CA SER A 935 42.27 21.15 -14.18
C SER A 935 41.07 20.81 -13.29
N ALA A 936 40.22 21.80 -12.99
CA ALA A 936 39.04 21.60 -12.15
C ALA A 936 38.15 20.47 -12.72
N GLY A 937 37.87 19.45 -11.90
CA GLY A 937 37.05 18.33 -12.30
C GLY A 937 35.60 18.76 -12.53
N VAL A 938 34.93 18.18 -13.52
CA VAL A 938 33.49 18.46 -13.78
C VAL A 938 32.63 18.14 -12.55
N ALA A 939 33.01 17.10 -11.80
CA ALA A 939 32.38 16.76 -10.53
C ALA A 939 32.61 17.85 -9.46
N GLU A 940 33.81 18.39 -9.35
CA GLU A 940 34.17 19.42 -8.36
C GLU A 940 33.37 20.71 -8.57
N VAL A 941 33.22 21.15 -9.82
CA VAL A 941 32.38 22.31 -10.17
C VAL A 941 30.94 22.12 -9.69
N LEU A 942 30.37 20.91 -9.86
CA LEU A 942 29.01 20.62 -9.40
C LEU A 942 28.91 20.55 -7.86
N LEU A 943 29.98 20.17 -7.17
CA LEU A 943 30.04 20.16 -5.70
C LEU A 943 30.12 21.59 -5.15
N GLU A 944 30.99 22.44 -5.72
CA GLU A 944 31.16 23.85 -5.32
C GLU A 944 29.88 24.67 -5.55
N GLU A 945 29.19 24.42 -6.66
CA GLU A 945 27.91 25.09 -6.98
C GLU A 945 26.71 24.53 -6.19
N GLY A 946 26.92 23.51 -5.33
CA GLY A 946 25.89 22.91 -4.49
C GLY A 946 24.83 22.10 -5.26
N HIS A 947 25.17 21.65 -6.48
CA HIS A 947 24.32 20.76 -7.27
C HIS A 947 24.48 19.30 -6.85
N ALA A 948 25.67 18.88 -6.47
CA ALA A 948 25.98 17.52 -6.06
C ALA A 948 26.57 17.44 -4.65
N GLU A 949 26.68 16.22 -4.14
CA GLU A 949 27.42 15.87 -2.94
C GLU A 949 28.43 14.75 -3.25
N ARG A 950 29.52 14.71 -2.48
CA ARG A 950 30.51 13.63 -2.58
C ARG A 950 29.90 12.33 -2.04
N ALA A 951 30.15 11.23 -2.75
CA ALA A 951 29.64 9.89 -2.41
C ALA A 951 30.77 8.87 -2.36
N GLU A 952 30.60 7.86 -1.50
CA GLU A 952 31.41 6.63 -1.55
C GLU A 952 30.96 5.76 -2.73
N GLU A 953 31.92 5.12 -3.39
CA GLU A 953 31.66 4.09 -4.40
C GLU A 953 31.24 2.78 -3.74
N SER A 954 30.45 1.96 -4.44
CA SER A 954 30.06 0.64 -3.95
C SER A 954 31.28 -0.26 -3.74
N LEU A 955 31.18 -1.22 -2.83
CA LEU A 955 32.20 -2.24 -2.59
C LEU A 955 32.57 -2.98 -3.89
N GLU A 956 31.58 -3.26 -4.75
CA GLU A 956 31.82 -3.88 -6.06
C GLU A 956 32.62 -2.97 -7.01
N SER A 957 32.36 -1.66 -6.98
CA SER A 957 33.13 -0.66 -7.74
C SER A 957 34.56 -0.53 -7.20
N GLN A 958 34.74 -0.58 -5.87
CA GLN A 958 36.05 -0.55 -5.21
C GLN A 958 36.89 -1.79 -5.53
N HIS A 959 36.31 -2.99 -5.43
CA HIS A 959 37.00 -4.22 -5.83
C HIS A 959 37.34 -4.23 -7.33
N SER A 960 36.44 -3.74 -8.18
CA SER A 960 36.73 -3.58 -9.62
C SER A 960 37.89 -2.62 -9.86
N HIS A 961 37.96 -1.51 -9.12
CA HIS A 961 39.08 -0.57 -9.19
C HIS A 961 40.41 -1.22 -8.81
N GLU A 962 40.45 -1.96 -7.70
CA GLU A 962 41.66 -2.67 -7.25
C GLU A 962 42.18 -3.66 -8.30
N ILE A 963 41.29 -4.49 -8.86
CA ILE A 963 41.64 -5.45 -9.92
C ILE A 963 42.17 -4.73 -11.15
N LEU A 964 41.51 -3.64 -11.55
CA LEU A 964 41.84 -2.87 -12.75
C LEU A 964 43.17 -2.12 -12.60
N MET A 965 43.46 -1.56 -11.43
CA MET A 965 44.75 -0.93 -11.15
C MET A 965 45.89 -1.95 -11.07
N SER A 966 45.64 -3.14 -10.51
CA SER A 966 46.61 -4.25 -10.57
C SER A 966 46.88 -4.66 -12.02
N LEU A 967 45.83 -4.75 -12.85
CA LEU A 967 45.96 -5.11 -14.26
C LEU A 967 46.80 -4.09 -15.04
N TYR A 968 46.55 -2.78 -14.88
CA TYR A 968 47.35 -1.76 -15.55
C TYR A 968 48.81 -1.78 -15.10
N LYS A 969 49.06 -2.02 -13.81
CA LYS A 969 50.42 -2.20 -13.29
C LYS A 969 51.13 -3.40 -13.91
N ASP A 970 50.45 -4.55 -14.00
CA ASP A 970 51.02 -5.77 -14.62
C ASP A 970 51.30 -5.57 -16.13
N LEU A 971 50.46 -4.78 -16.82
CA LEU A 971 50.66 -4.40 -18.21
C LEU A 971 51.86 -3.45 -18.40
N GLU A 972 52.04 -2.49 -17.49
CA GLU A 972 53.19 -1.59 -17.49
C GLU A 972 54.51 -2.32 -17.16
N GLU A 973 54.49 -3.25 -16.21
CA GLU A 973 55.64 -4.04 -15.78
C GLU A 973 55.96 -5.21 -16.75
N GLY A 974 55.07 -5.50 -17.72
CA GLY A 974 55.20 -6.62 -18.65
C GLY A 974 55.11 -7.99 -17.98
N THR A 975 54.63 -8.04 -16.74
CA THR A 975 54.48 -9.24 -15.90
C THR A 975 53.10 -9.89 -16.05
N PHE A 976 52.19 -9.27 -16.81
CA PHE A 976 50.86 -9.80 -17.07
C PHE A 976 50.93 -11.20 -17.72
N LEU A 977 50.71 -12.22 -16.89
CA LEU A 977 50.46 -13.60 -17.32
C LEU A 977 48.95 -13.78 -17.41
N PRO A 978 48.36 -13.78 -18.62
CA PRO A 978 46.93 -14.02 -18.77
C PRO A 978 46.59 -15.44 -18.33
N ASN A 979 46.04 -15.60 -17.12
CA ASN A 979 45.42 -16.85 -16.66
C ASN A 979 44.25 -17.30 -17.57
N SER A 980 43.80 -16.43 -18.48
CA SER A 980 42.65 -16.59 -19.38
C SER A 980 43.01 -16.78 -20.88
N THR A 981 44.29 -16.86 -21.28
CA THR A 981 44.67 -17.02 -22.71
C THR A 981 45.58 -18.20 -23.02
N GLY A 982 45.73 -19.18 -22.13
CA GLY A 982 46.32 -20.47 -22.51
C GLY A 982 45.46 -21.15 -23.59
N SER A 983 46.08 -21.68 -24.67
CA SER A 983 45.33 -22.36 -25.75
C SER A 983 44.51 -23.55 -25.23
N ALA A 984 44.98 -24.21 -24.17
CA ALA A 984 44.26 -25.27 -23.46
C ALA A 984 42.95 -24.79 -22.79
N TRP A 985 42.88 -23.55 -22.31
CA TRP A 985 41.68 -22.98 -21.68
C TRP A 985 40.61 -22.63 -22.71
N LYS A 986 41.00 -22.03 -23.85
CA LYS A 986 40.08 -21.75 -24.97
C LYS A 986 39.52 -23.05 -25.56
N SER A 987 40.37 -24.08 -25.72
CA SER A 987 39.95 -25.40 -26.20
C SER A 987 38.90 -26.03 -25.28
N ARG A 988 39.13 -26.00 -23.96
CA ARG A 988 38.19 -26.55 -22.98
C ARG A 988 36.84 -25.85 -22.98
N LYS A 989 36.81 -24.51 -23.09
CA LYS A 989 35.54 -23.76 -23.15
C LYS A 989 34.77 -24.01 -24.44
N GLU A 990 35.45 -24.18 -25.56
CA GLU A 990 34.81 -24.52 -26.83
C GLU A 990 34.21 -25.94 -26.77
N GLU A 991 34.92 -26.90 -26.17
CA GLU A 991 34.39 -28.25 -25.90
C GLU A 991 33.16 -28.24 -24.99
N GLU A 992 33.20 -27.50 -23.87
CA GLU A 992 32.07 -27.35 -22.95
C GLU A 992 30.86 -26.69 -23.63
N LYS A 993 31.08 -25.69 -24.47
CA LYS A 993 30.05 -25.02 -25.26
C LYS A 993 29.41 -25.97 -26.28
N GLN A 994 30.20 -26.73 -27.03
CA GLN A 994 29.68 -27.73 -27.97
C GLN A 994 28.79 -28.77 -27.29
N LEU A 995 29.18 -29.21 -26.08
CA LEU A 995 28.36 -30.11 -25.26
C LEU A 995 27.05 -29.46 -24.81
N ILE A 996 27.07 -28.19 -24.40
CA ILE A 996 25.87 -27.43 -24.03
C ILE A 996 24.90 -27.32 -25.22
N ASP A 997 25.41 -26.95 -26.40
CA ASP A 997 24.60 -26.80 -27.61
C ASP A 997 23.98 -28.14 -28.04
N SER A 998 24.75 -29.23 -28.00
CA SER A 998 24.26 -30.58 -28.30
C SER A 998 23.15 -31.03 -27.34
N LEU A 999 23.29 -30.75 -26.03
CA LEU A 999 22.25 -31.03 -25.04
C LEU A 999 20.98 -30.22 -25.28
N LEU A 1000 21.11 -28.90 -25.55
CA LEU A 1000 19.97 -28.04 -25.85
C LEU A 1000 19.22 -28.51 -27.10
N GLU A 1001 19.92 -28.89 -28.16
CA GLU A 1001 19.30 -29.40 -29.38
C GLU A 1001 18.56 -30.72 -29.12
N THR A 1002 19.21 -31.66 -28.45
CA THR A 1002 18.68 -33.00 -28.14
C THR A 1002 17.39 -32.92 -27.32
N PHE A 1003 17.38 -32.11 -26.26
CA PHE A 1003 16.22 -31.99 -25.37
C PHE A 1003 15.15 -31.02 -25.91
N SER A 1004 15.47 -30.17 -26.90
CA SER A 1004 14.46 -29.37 -27.60
C SER A 1004 13.61 -30.18 -28.59
N LYS A 1005 14.16 -31.28 -29.15
CA LYS A 1005 13.52 -32.13 -30.17
C LYS A 1005 12.93 -33.44 -29.60
N ALA A 1006 13.12 -33.73 -28.31
CA ALA A 1006 12.70 -35.00 -27.71
C ALA A 1006 11.17 -35.22 -27.74
N PRO A 1007 10.67 -36.41 -28.13
CA PRO A 1007 9.24 -36.71 -28.16
C PRO A 1007 8.60 -36.70 -26.76
N SER A 1008 7.30 -36.39 -26.68
CA SER A 1008 6.50 -36.24 -25.45
C SER A 1008 6.30 -37.53 -24.63
N SER A 1009 6.94 -38.65 -25.02
CA SER A 1009 6.83 -39.96 -24.38
C SER A 1009 7.76 -40.18 -23.17
N CYS A 1010 8.62 -39.20 -22.85
CA CYS A 1010 9.57 -39.27 -21.73
C CYS A 1010 8.92 -38.89 -20.38
N VAL A 1011 9.20 -39.65 -19.32
CA VAL A 1011 8.67 -39.44 -17.96
C VAL A 1011 9.35 -38.23 -17.32
N LYS A 1012 8.63 -37.10 -17.28
CA LYS A 1012 9.06 -35.89 -16.57
C LYS A 1012 8.46 -35.85 -15.18
N TYR A 1013 9.23 -35.38 -14.20
CA TYR A 1013 8.70 -35.07 -12.87
C TYR A 1013 8.73 -33.56 -12.60
N LYS A 1014 7.92 -33.13 -11.63
CA LYS A 1014 7.80 -31.72 -11.29
C LYS A 1014 8.74 -31.36 -10.14
N VAL A 1015 9.52 -30.30 -10.33
CA VAL A 1015 10.40 -29.73 -9.29
C VAL A 1015 9.92 -28.32 -8.94
N PRO A 1016 9.64 -28.02 -7.65
CA PRO A 1016 9.31 -26.67 -7.22
C PRO A 1016 10.58 -25.81 -7.16
N VAL A 1017 10.52 -24.62 -7.76
CA VAL A 1017 11.58 -23.61 -7.70
C VAL A 1017 11.22 -22.59 -6.63
N HIS A 1018 12.22 -22.16 -5.85
CA HIS A 1018 12.05 -21.16 -4.80
C HIS A 1018 12.47 -19.78 -5.29
N GLY A 1019 11.73 -18.74 -4.88
CA GLY A 1019 11.92 -17.36 -5.33
C GLY A 1019 10.72 -16.86 -6.14
N PRO A 1020 10.84 -15.74 -6.88
CA PRO A 1020 12.03 -14.91 -7.05
C PRO A 1020 12.37 -14.09 -5.79
N SER A 1021 13.65 -13.83 -5.57
CA SER A 1021 14.17 -13.09 -4.39
C SER A 1021 15.28 -12.11 -4.78
N SER A 1022 15.57 -11.14 -3.91
CA SER A 1022 16.70 -10.21 -4.06
C SER A 1022 17.29 -9.93 -2.67
N PRO A 1023 18.62 -10.03 -2.48
CA PRO A 1023 19.28 -9.65 -1.22
C PRO A 1023 19.24 -8.15 -0.97
N HIS A 1024 18.99 -7.34 -2.02
CA HIS A 1024 18.84 -5.90 -1.93
C HIS A 1024 17.41 -5.47 -1.53
N LYS A 1025 16.52 -6.42 -1.21
CA LYS A 1025 15.15 -6.11 -0.79
C LYS A 1025 15.16 -5.28 0.50
N LEU A 1026 14.45 -4.15 0.50
CA LEU A 1026 14.34 -3.30 1.68
C LEU A 1026 13.60 -4.01 2.81
N THR A 1027 14.18 -3.91 4.00
CA THR A 1027 13.56 -4.30 5.28
C THR A 1027 13.53 -3.08 6.19
N PHE A 1028 12.67 -3.11 7.21
CA PHE A 1028 12.39 -1.93 8.04
C PHE A 1028 12.34 -2.29 9.52
N HIS A 1029 12.78 -1.37 10.38
CA HIS A 1029 12.65 -1.43 11.84
C HIS A 1029 11.73 -0.31 12.37
N PRO A 1030 10.88 -0.58 13.37
CA PRO A 1030 10.08 0.46 14.02
C PRO A 1030 10.94 1.42 14.84
N MET A 1031 10.54 2.69 14.87
CA MET A 1031 11.23 3.73 15.66
C MET A 1031 10.68 3.92 17.09
N SER A 1032 9.49 3.39 17.38
CA SER A 1032 8.86 3.49 18.71
C SER A 1032 9.44 2.46 19.68
N SER A 1033 9.61 2.85 20.94
CA SER A 1033 10.19 2.02 22.01
C SER A 1033 9.54 0.64 22.15
N ILE A 1034 8.21 0.56 22.17
CA ILE A 1034 7.46 -0.68 22.44
C ILE A 1034 7.42 -1.64 21.25
N THR A 1035 7.67 -1.12 20.05
CA THR A 1035 7.64 -1.90 18.81
C THR A 1035 9.03 -2.26 18.32
N HIS A 1036 10.10 -1.74 18.93
CA HIS A 1036 11.47 -1.88 18.47
C HIS A 1036 11.90 -3.34 18.22
N TYR A 1037 11.42 -4.28 19.03
CA TYR A 1037 11.73 -5.72 18.89
C TYR A 1037 10.81 -6.49 17.94
N LYS A 1038 9.79 -5.84 17.36
CA LYS A 1038 8.78 -6.48 16.51
C LYS A 1038 9.20 -6.44 15.04
N SER A 1039 9.01 -7.56 14.35
CA SER A 1039 9.24 -7.64 12.89
C SER A 1039 8.25 -6.76 12.12
N VAL A 1040 8.67 -6.23 10.96
CA VAL A 1040 7.82 -5.39 10.11
C VAL A 1040 7.45 -6.12 8.82
N LEU A 1041 6.17 -6.12 8.48
CA LEU A 1041 5.65 -6.61 7.21
C LEU A 1041 4.86 -5.51 6.52
N ILE A 1042 5.14 -5.27 5.23
CA ILE A 1042 4.35 -4.35 4.42
C ILE A 1042 3.21 -5.13 3.76
N GLU A 1043 2.00 -4.58 3.79
CA GLU A 1043 0.84 -5.15 3.14
C GLU A 1043 1.13 -5.40 1.67
N LYS A 1044 0.70 -6.57 1.21
CA LYS A 1044 1.06 -7.07 -0.10
C LYS A 1044 0.74 -6.02 -1.17
N ASP A 1045 -0.43 -5.40 -1.16
CA ASP A 1045 -0.83 -4.54 -2.28
C ASP A 1045 -0.15 -3.15 -2.31
N SER A 1046 0.73 -2.86 -1.35
CA SER A 1046 1.57 -1.67 -1.33
C SER A 1046 2.67 -1.71 -2.39
N VAL A 1047 2.93 -0.56 -3.02
CA VAL A 1047 4.04 -0.37 -3.98
C VAL A 1047 5.43 -0.63 -3.36
N ASN A 1048 5.56 -0.50 -2.03
CA ASN A 1048 6.81 -0.72 -1.31
C ASN A 1048 7.01 -2.15 -0.80
N SER A 1049 6.04 -3.06 -1.01
CA SER A 1049 6.11 -4.46 -0.50
C SER A 1049 7.24 -5.30 -1.13
N ALA A 1050 7.78 -4.83 -2.25
CA ALA A 1050 8.87 -5.46 -3.01
C ALA A 1050 9.95 -4.43 -3.39
N ALA A 1051 10.07 -3.32 -2.64
CA ALA A 1051 11.06 -2.29 -2.93
C ALA A 1051 12.50 -2.81 -2.73
N VAL A 1052 13.40 -2.37 -3.59
CA VAL A 1052 14.81 -2.78 -3.65
C VAL A 1052 15.68 -1.55 -3.41
N ASN A 1053 16.74 -1.71 -2.60
CA ASN A 1053 17.76 -0.69 -2.42
C ASN A 1053 18.74 -0.73 -3.59
N ASP A 1054 18.77 0.33 -4.40
CA ASP A 1054 19.66 0.48 -5.55
C ASP A 1054 20.98 1.18 -5.20
N ALA A 1055 21.16 1.61 -3.94
CA ALA A 1055 22.37 2.24 -3.45
C ALA A 1055 22.69 1.86 -1.98
N PRO A 1056 23.01 0.58 -1.70
CA PRO A 1056 23.29 0.10 -0.34
C PRO A 1056 24.48 0.80 0.34
N GLN A 1057 25.43 1.33 -0.43
CA GLN A 1057 26.57 2.11 0.08
C GLN A 1057 26.17 3.42 0.78
N ILE A 1058 24.93 3.87 0.60
CA ILE A 1058 24.39 5.04 1.29
C ILE A 1058 24.00 4.66 2.72
N LYS A 1059 24.84 5.08 3.69
CA LYS A 1059 24.71 4.72 5.11
C LYS A 1059 23.73 5.61 5.91
N HIS A 1060 23.30 6.76 5.38
CA HIS A 1060 22.39 7.66 6.12
C HIS A 1060 20.98 7.05 6.25
N GLN A 1061 20.29 7.38 7.33
CA GLN A 1061 18.99 6.78 7.61
C GLN A 1061 17.92 7.21 6.61
N ARG A 1062 17.12 6.25 6.13
CA ARG A 1062 15.97 6.49 5.25
C ARG A 1062 14.67 6.08 5.94
N LEU A 1063 13.62 6.88 5.74
CA LEU A 1063 12.35 6.74 6.45
C LEU A 1063 11.24 6.21 5.55
N LEU A 1064 10.49 5.24 6.08
CA LEU A 1064 9.20 4.78 5.58
C LEU A 1064 8.10 5.24 6.54
N VAL A 1065 7.03 5.80 6.00
CA VAL A 1065 5.85 6.21 6.75
C VAL A 1065 4.67 5.33 6.34
N ALA A 1066 3.87 4.89 7.31
CA ALA A 1066 2.66 4.11 7.06
C ALA A 1066 1.41 4.89 7.50
N ALA A 1067 0.40 4.95 6.62
CA ALA A 1067 -0.87 5.60 6.98
C ALA A 1067 -1.64 4.82 8.05
N PHE A 1068 -1.57 3.48 7.98
CA PHE A 1068 -2.20 2.60 8.95
C PHE A 1068 -1.21 1.54 9.44
N VAL A 1069 -1.20 1.34 10.76
CA VAL A 1069 -0.37 0.36 11.44
C VAL A 1069 -1.28 -0.62 12.17
N THR A 1070 -1.07 -1.90 11.91
CA THR A 1070 -1.80 -3.00 12.55
C THR A 1070 -0.81 -4.01 13.09
N ILE A 1071 -1.28 -4.93 13.94
CA ILE A 1071 -0.44 -5.99 14.48
C ILE A 1071 -1.03 -7.36 14.20
N ASN A 1072 -0.18 -8.35 13.93
CA ASN A 1072 -0.65 -9.73 13.74
C ASN A 1072 -1.28 -10.28 15.03
N ALA A 1073 -1.98 -11.42 14.92
CA ALA A 1073 -2.72 -11.98 16.05
C ALA A 1073 -1.83 -12.34 17.26
N SER A 1074 -0.57 -12.75 17.02
CA SER A 1074 0.41 -13.08 18.07
C SER A 1074 1.07 -11.86 18.70
N GLY A 1075 0.91 -10.66 18.14
CA GLY A 1075 1.58 -9.45 18.61
C GLY A 1075 3.07 -9.35 18.26
N SER A 1076 3.61 -10.26 17.44
CA SER A 1076 5.05 -10.33 17.12
C SER A 1076 5.46 -9.58 15.84
N CYS A 1077 4.50 -9.23 14.98
CA CYS A 1077 4.75 -8.57 13.70
C CYS A 1077 3.82 -7.37 13.49
N VAL A 1078 4.41 -6.23 13.15
CA VAL A 1078 3.72 -5.00 12.76
C VAL A 1078 3.45 -5.05 11.26
N LEU A 1079 2.18 -4.91 10.88
CA LEU A 1079 1.72 -4.88 9.49
C LEU A 1079 1.41 -3.44 9.07
N LEU A 1080 2.13 -2.95 8.06
CA LEU A 1080 2.03 -1.60 7.52
C LEU A 1080 1.14 -1.57 6.29
N LYS A 1081 0.25 -0.59 6.20
CA LYS A 1081 -0.61 -0.37 5.03
C LYS A 1081 -0.47 1.05 4.51
N GLU A 1082 -0.64 1.20 3.20
CA GLU A 1082 -0.64 2.48 2.48
C GLU A 1082 0.63 3.29 2.84
N THR A 1083 1.76 2.81 2.32
CA THR A 1083 3.09 3.27 2.75
C THR A 1083 3.71 4.27 1.79
N THR A 1084 4.58 5.13 2.33
CA THR A 1084 5.35 6.12 1.57
C THR A 1084 6.82 6.05 1.96
N LEU A 1085 7.67 5.69 1.01
CA LEU A 1085 9.13 5.69 1.18
C LEU A 1085 9.66 7.09 0.85
N LEU A 1086 10.21 7.77 1.87
CA LEU A 1086 10.68 9.14 1.71
C LEU A 1086 12.00 9.20 0.93
N PRO A 1087 12.30 10.34 0.27
CA PRO A 1087 13.54 10.53 -0.46
C PRO A 1087 14.75 10.47 0.47
N SER A 1088 15.89 10.16 -0.12
CA SER A 1088 17.16 9.95 0.56
C SER A 1088 17.86 11.29 0.85
N VAL A 1089 17.34 12.06 1.80
CA VAL A 1089 17.90 13.38 2.21
C VAL A 1089 18.59 13.25 3.57
N ARG A 1090 19.82 13.77 3.70
CA ARG A 1090 20.62 13.77 4.93
C ARG A 1090 19.85 14.38 6.12
N GLY A 1091 19.78 13.64 7.23
CA GLY A 1091 19.09 14.08 8.46
C GLY A 1091 17.56 14.15 8.38
N LEU A 1092 16.94 13.71 7.28
CA LEU A 1092 15.49 13.80 7.08
C LEU A 1092 14.66 13.11 8.18
N PRO A 1093 15.01 11.90 8.67
CA PRO A 1093 14.27 11.27 9.77
C PRO A 1093 14.26 12.14 11.03
N ALA A 1094 15.40 12.72 11.39
CA ALA A 1094 15.54 13.60 12.55
C ALA A 1094 14.75 14.91 12.39
N LEU A 1095 14.85 15.56 11.23
CA LEU A 1095 14.09 16.78 10.91
C LEU A 1095 12.59 16.55 11.04
N LEU A 1096 12.06 15.45 10.50
CA LEU A 1096 10.64 15.14 10.56
C LEU A 1096 10.14 14.87 11.98
N CYS A 1097 10.92 14.13 12.78
CA CYS A 1097 10.57 13.90 14.17
C CYS A 1097 10.56 15.22 14.96
N MET A 1098 11.61 16.04 14.84
CA MET A 1098 11.69 17.34 15.54
C MET A 1098 10.60 18.33 15.10
N LEU A 1099 10.22 18.31 13.81
CA LEU A 1099 9.20 19.19 13.26
C LEU A 1099 7.79 18.83 13.74
N PHE A 1100 7.44 17.54 13.79
CA PHE A 1100 6.06 17.08 14.02
C PHE A 1100 5.80 16.43 15.39
N THR A 1101 6.82 16.28 16.24
CA THR A 1101 6.62 15.80 17.62
C THR A 1101 5.95 16.87 18.50
N PRO A 1102 5.03 16.53 19.43
CA PRO A 1102 4.45 17.50 20.36
C PRO A 1102 5.49 18.22 21.23
N ALA A 1103 6.44 17.46 21.78
CA ALA A 1103 7.55 17.94 22.59
C ALA A 1103 8.84 17.19 22.25
N MET A 1104 9.99 17.87 22.31
CA MET A 1104 11.29 17.24 22.13
C MET A 1104 12.29 17.67 23.19
N GLU A 1105 13.25 16.80 23.49
CA GLU A 1105 14.41 17.06 24.32
C GLU A 1105 15.67 16.75 23.51
N LEU A 1106 16.36 17.81 23.06
CA LEU A 1106 17.65 17.68 22.37
C LEU A 1106 18.70 17.05 23.29
N ARG A 1107 19.70 16.38 22.71
CA ARG A 1107 20.88 15.84 23.40
C ARG A 1107 22.12 16.55 22.85
N THR A 1108 23.13 16.70 23.69
CA THR A 1108 24.44 17.25 23.31
C THR A 1108 25.52 16.26 23.74
N ASN A 1109 26.71 16.40 23.16
CA ASN A 1109 27.89 15.73 23.68
C ASN A 1109 28.31 16.34 25.03
N ASP A 1110 29.24 15.68 25.73
CA ASP A 1110 29.69 16.08 27.07
C ASP A 1110 30.32 17.48 27.09
N GLU A 1111 31.05 17.83 26.01
CA GLU A 1111 31.68 19.14 25.81
C GLU A 1111 30.69 20.25 25.40
N ARG A 1112 29.45 19.89 25.05
CA ARG A 1112 28.38 20.78 24.55
C ARG A 1112 28.74 21.55 23.28
N THR A 1113 29.58 20.98 22.43
CA THR A 1113 29.99 21.59 21.16
C THR A 1113 29.03 21.23 20.01
N CYS A 1114 28.23 20.16 20.14
CA CYS A 1114 27.25 19.77 19.12
C CYS A 1114 26.01 19.06 19.67
N PHE A 1115 24.94 19.00 18.87
CA PHE A 1115 23.79 18.16 19.15
C PHE A 1115 24.04 16.71 18.70
N THR A 1116 23.74 15.75 19.57
CA THR A 1116 24.01 14.31 19.35
C THR A 1116 22.74 13.49 19.09
N GLY A 1117 21.58 14.05 19.42
CA GLY A 1117 20.31 13.33 19.29
C GLY A 1117 19.10 14.11 19.79
N ALA A 1118 17.93 13.47 19.75
CA ALA A 1118 16.68 14.02 20.28
C ALA A 1118 15.77 12.91 20.83
N LEU A 1119 15.09 13.18 21.94
CA LEU A 1119 13.96 12.39 22.40
C LEU A 1119 12.67 13.12 22.03
N CYS A 1120 11.78 12.47 21.30
CA CYS A 1120 10.56 13.05 20.72
C CYS A 1120 9.34 12.30 21.25
N GLY A 1121 8.31 13.02 21.72
CA GLY A 1121 7.06 12.43 22.19
C GLY A 1121 6.15 13.44 22.90
N LEU A 1122 5.38 12.97 23.89
CA LEU A 1122 4.52 13.83 24.72
C LEU A 1122 5.26 14.50 25.88
N GLY A 1123 6.53 14.16 26.09
CA GLY A 1123 7.34 14.65 27.20
C GLY A 1123 7.07 13.88 28.50
N TRP A 1124 7.26 14.55 29.63
CA TRP A 1124 7.29 13.93 30.95
C TRP A 1124 6.44 14.70 31.97
N ASN A 1125 5.98 13.99 33.00
CA ASN A 1125 5.16 14.56 34.08
C ASN A 1125 6.05 15.17 35.18
N ARG A 1126 5.88 16.47 35.44
CA ARG A 1126 6.66 17.24 36.42
C ARG A 1126 6.62 16.65 37.85
N ALA A 1127 5.51 16.05 38.25
CA ALA A 1127 5.33 15.49 39.59
C ALA A 1127 5.97 14.11 39.73
N THR A 1128 5.79 13.23 38.74
CA THR A 1128 6.25 11.82 38.83
C THR A 1128 7.61 11.57 38.17
N GLN A 1129 8.15 12.53 37.42
CA GLN A 1129 9.35 12.39 36.58
C GLN A 1129 9.26 11.28 35.51
N ALA A 1130 8.09 10.69 35.30
CA ALA A 1130 7.87 9.63 34.31
C ALA A 1130 7.47 10.20 32.95
N ALA A 1131 7.80 9.48 31.88
CA ALA A 1131 7.29 9.75 30.54
C ALA A 1131 5.75 9.72 30.52
N VAL A 1132 5.13 10.61 29.73
CA VAL A 1132 3.67 10.71 29.65
C VAL A 1132 3.07 9.57 28.81
N LEU A 1133 3.72 9.22 27.70
CA LEU A 1133 3.30 8.16 26.77
C LEU A 1133 4.53 7.40 26.25
N PRO A 1134 5.23 6.65 27.12
CA PRO A 1134 6.53 6.05 26.81
C PRO A 1134 6.51 5.13 25.59
N GLU A 1135 5.39 4.46 25.31
CA GLU A 1135 5.25 3.55 24.17
C GLU A 1135 5.41 4.21 22.79
N HIS A 1136 5.18 5.52 22.69
CA HIS A 1136 5.25 6.29 21.46
C HIS A 1136 6.48 7.21 21.41
N ASP A 1137 7.29 7.23 22.48
CA ASP A 1137 8.53 8.00 22.49
C ASP A 1137 9.50 7.44 21.43
N ILE A 1138 10.07 8.34 20.63
CA ILE A 1138 11.08 8.05 19.61
C ILE A 1138 12.38 8.69 20.07
N GLU A 1139 13.42 7.87 20.28
CA GLU A 1139 14.77 8.33 20.55
C GLU A 1139 15.61 8.27 19.27
N LEU A 1140 16.29 9.37 18.98
CA LEU A 1140 17.12 9.55 17.79
C LEU A 1140 18.55 9.82 18.22
N ALA A 1141 19.49 9.07 17.65
CA ALA A 1141 20.89 9.48 17.55
C ALA A 1141 21.08 10.14 16.18
N PHE A 1142 21.70 11.32 16.15
CA PHE A 1142 21.91 12.05 14.91
C PHE A 1142 23.08 11.46 14.11
N ASP A 1143 22.83 11.20 12.83
CA ASP A 1143 23.83 10.78 11.83
C ASP A 1143 24.41 11.97 11.05
N VAL A 1144 23.93 13.18 11.33
CA VAL A 1144 24.41 14.44 10.75
C VAL A 1144 24.46 15.53 11.81
N LYS A 1145 25.32 16.53 11.60
CA LYS A 1145 25.44 17.69 12.48
C LYS A 1145 24.27 18.65 12.28
N PHE A 1146 23.56 18.94 13.37
CA PHE A 1146 22.57 20.01 13.44
C PHE A 1146 23.14 21.21 14.20
N ASP A 1147 22.80 22.42 13.77
CA ASP A 1147 23.20 23.67 14.42
C ASP A 1147 22.01 24.42 15.03
N VAL A 1148 22.29 25.57 15.65
CA VAL A 1148 21.27 26.44 16.25
C VAL A 1148 20.34 27.03 15.18
N GLU A 1149 20.82 27.25 13.96
CA GLU A 1149 20.01 27.75 12.85
C GLU A 1149 18.93 26.72 12.46
N ASP A 1150 19.29 25.43 12.37
CA ASP A 1150 18.35 24.35 12.10
C ASP A 1150 17.20 24.32 13.15
N VAL A 1151 17.53 24.44 14.43
CA VAL A 1151 16.53 24.48 15.52
C VAL A 1151 15.66 25.74 15.43
N THR A 1152 16.26 26.87 15.06
CA THR A 1152 15.55 28.14 14.87
C THR A 1152 14.56 28.07 13.71
N GLU A 1153 14.96 27.47 12.59
CA GLU A 1153 14.11 27.21 11.42
C GLU A 1153 12.96 26.25 11.74
N ILE A 1154 13.23 25.18 12.49
CA ILE A 1154 12.19 24.26 12.98
C ILE A 1154 11.16 25.00 13.84
N ASN A 1155 11.63 25.85 14.77
CA ASN A 1155 10.75 26.66 15.60
C ASN A 1155 9.94 27.70 14.80
N ALA A 1156 10.54 28.29 13.77
CA ALA A 1156 9.85 29.21 12.86
C ALA A 1156 8.70 28.50 12.12
N LEU A 1157 8.96 27.30 11.58
CA LEU A 1157 7.94 26.47 10.94
C LEU A 1157 6.84 26.05 11.91
N ARG A 1158 7.18 25.57 13.12
CA ARG A 1158 6.20 25.22 14.15
C ARG A 1158 5.34 26.42 14.54
N SER A 1159 5.94 27.62 14.62
CA SER A 1159 5.20 28.87 14.85
C SER A 1159 4.23 29.17 13.70
N ALA A 1160 4.66 29.01 12.44
CA ALA A 1160 3.81 29.21 11.26
C ALA A 1160 2.62 28.22 11.26
N VAL A 1161 2.88 26.95 11.55
CA VAL A 1161 1.84 25.91 11.68
C VAL A 1161 0.86 26.27 12.79
N ASN A 1162 1.34 26.63 13.98
CA ASN A 1162 0.45 27.02 15.08
C ASN A 1162 -0.42 28.23 14.70
N LYS A 1163 0.12 29.26 14.03
CA LYS A 1163 -0.69 30.41 13.57
C LYS A 1163 -1.83 29.99 12.65
N LEU A 1164 -1.59 29.04 11.75
CA LEU A 1164 -2.60 28.55 10.80
C LEU A 1164 -3.51 27.43 11.35
N VAL A 1165 -3.25 26.92 12.56
CA VAL A 1165 -3.97 25.78 13.15
C VAL A 1165 -4.48 26.08 14.58
N CYS A 1166 -4.53 27.36 14.98
CA CYS A 1166 -5.09 27.80 16.26
C CYS A 1166 -6.39 28.60 16.08
N GLU A 1167 -7.17 28.68 17.15
CA GLU A 1167 -8.27 29.64 17.29
C GLU A 1167 -7.80 30.88 18.03
N GLY A 1168 -8.14 32.06 17.49
CA GLY A 1168 -7.77 33.35 18.05
C GLY A 1168 -7.64 34.43 16.98
N PRO A 1169 -7.39 35.70 17.35
CA PRO A 1169 -7.33 36.82 16.42
C PRO A 1169 -6.28 36.67 15.30
N ASN A 1170 -5.29 35.80 15.51
CA ASN A 1170 -4.26 35.46 14.53
C ASN A 1170 -4.48 34.09 13.84
N GLY A 1171 -5.61 33.41 14.12
CA GLY A 1171 -5.95 32.09 13.59
C GLY A 1171 -6.68 32.15 12.24
N THR A 1172 -6.67 31.04 11.50
CA THR A 1172 -7.17 30.96 10.11
C THR A 1172 -8.62 31.44 9.94
N LEU A 1173 -9.50 31.21 10.91
CA LEU A 1173 -10.89 31.68 10.87
C LEU A 1173 -11.05 33.22 10.86
N HIS A 1174 -10.04 33.96 11.30
CA HIS A 1174 -10.08 35.42 11.45
C HIS A 1174 -9.20 36.17 10.44
N LEU A 1175 -8.45 35.43 9.60
CA LEU A 1175 -7.55 35.99 8.59
C LEU A 1175 -8.23 36.04 7.22
N GLY A 1176 -8.03 37.12 6.47
CA GLY A 1176 -8.43 37.21 5.06
C GLY A 1176 -7.60 36.29 4.15
N GLU A 1177 -8.15 35.93 2.99
CA GLU A 1177 -7.55 34.97 2.06
C GLU A 1177 -6.12 35.34 1.62
N GLU A 1178 -5.85 36.63 1.39
CA GLU A 1178 -4.53 37.13 0.99
C GLU A 1178 -3.47 36.88 2.07
N ARG A 1179 -3.80 37.18 3.33
CA ARG A 1179 -2.89 36.96 4.46
C ARG A 1179 -2.66 35.47 4.71
N VAL A 1180 -3.68 34.64 4.50
CA VAL A 1180 -3.55 33.17 4.54
C VAL A 1180 -2.65 32.69 3.40
N ALA A 1181 -2.80 33.21 2.18
CA ALA A 1181 -1.91 32.89 1.06
C ALA A 1181 -0.44 33.24 1.35
N GLN A 1182 -0.18 34.44 1.89
CA GLN A 1182 1.17 34.88 2.26
C GLN A 1182 1.80 33.99 3.33
N LEU A 1183 1.06 33.62 4.38
CA LEU A 1183 1.56 32.74 5.44
C LEU A 1183 1.87 31.33 4.93
N ARG A 1184 1.03 30.80 4.03
CA ARG A 1184 1.27 29.49 3.38
C ARG A 1184 2.53 29.52 2.53
N GLU A 1185 2.71 30.56 1.71
CA GLU A 1185 3.89 30.68 0.86
C GLU A 1185 5.17 30.83 1.69
N ASN A 1186 5.13 31.61 2.77
CA ASN A 1186 6.24 31.71 3.71
C ASN A 1186 6.57 30.34 4.34
N ALA A 1187 5.57 29.60 4.83
CA ALA A 1187 5.78 28.27 5.38
C ALA A 1187 6.38 27.29 4.35
N ARG A 1188 5.96 27.36 3.08
CA ARG A 1188 6.54 26.56 1.99
C ARG A 1188 8.01 26.90 1.74
N GLN A 1189 8.35 28.18 1.66
CA GLN A 1189 9.72 28.64 1.43
C GLN A 1189 10.64 28.27 2.59
N GLN A 1190 10.19 28.44 3.83
CA GLN A 1190 10.93 28.02 5.02
C GLN A 1190 11.16 26.50 5.05
N LEU A 1191 10.17 25.71 4.65
CA LEU A 1191 10.29 24.25 4.58
C LEU A 1191 11.31 23.84 3.52
N VAL A 1192 11.23 24.41 2.31
CA VAL A 1192 12.23 24.15 1.27
C VAL A 1192 13.63 24.56 1.73
N ARG A 1193 13.78 25.73 2.37
CA ARG A 1193 15.06 26.19 2.91
C ARG A 1193 15.66 25.22 3.94
N LEU A 1194 14.85 24.69 4.85
CA LEU A 1194 15.31 23.75 5.89
C LEU A 1194 15.81 22.42 5.29
N PHE A 1195 15.09 21.86 4.33
CA PHE A 1195 15.42 20.57 3.72
C PHE A 1195 16.44 20.65 2.58
N ALA A 1196 16.52 21.78 1.89
CA ALA A 1196 17.47 22.07 0.81
C ALA A 1196 18.65 22.96 1.28
N LYS A 1197 19.06 22.83 2.55
CA LYS A 1197 20.18 23.58 3.14
C LYS A 1197 21.45 23.39 2.30
N SER A 1198 22.16 24.50 2.04
CA SER A 1198 23.39 24.55 1.24
C SER A 1198 24.41 25.44 1.95
N PRO A 1199 25.61 24.94 2.29
CA PRO A 1199 26.11 23.57 2.05
C PRO A 1199 25.31 22.50 2.83
N SER A 1200 25.39 21.26 2.37
CA SER A 1200 24.71 20.13 3.00
C SER A 1200 25.25 19.85 4.41
N ARG A 1201 24.42 19.24 5.26
CA ARG A 1201 24.82 18.87 6.64
C ARG A 1201 25.99 17.88 6.63
N GLU A 1202 26.94 18.12 7.53
CA GLU A 1202 28.11 17.27 7.75
C GLU A 1202 27.71 15.94 8.39
N ASP A 1203 28.38 14.85 8.01
CA ASP A 1203 28.13 13.54 8.61
C ASP A 1203 28.66 13.50 10.06
N LEU A 1204 27.92 12.84 10.95
CA LEU A 1204 28.27 12.67 12.35
C LEU A 1204 28.11 11.20 12.74
N ALA A 1205 29.08 10.65 13.47
CA ALA A 1205 28.94 9.31 14.03
C ALA A 1205 27.82 9.29 15.09
N PRO A 1206 26.79 8.44 14.96
CA PRO A 1206 25.70 8.39 15.93
C PRO A 1206 26.20 8.09 17.34
N GLN A 1207 25.88 8.98 18.28
CA GLN A 1207 26.20 8.79 19.70
C GLN A 1207 24.92 8.47 20.48
N TYR A 1208 24.91 7.31 21.13
CA TYR A 1208 23.79 6.88 21.97
C TYR A 1208 23.98 7.32 23.42
N TYR A 1209 22.88 7.67 24.09
CA TYR A 1209 22.90 8.13 25.47
C TYR A 1209 22.85 6.95 26.46
N GLU A 1210 23.49 7.08 27.63
CA GLU A 1210 23.61 5.98 28.60
C GLU A 1210 22.26 5.45 29.13
N LYS A 1211 21.27 6.34 29.28
CA LYS A 1211 19.94 6.02 29.78
C LYS A 1211 18.92 6.24 28.66
N PRO A 1212 18.69 5.25 27.79
CA PRO A 1212 17.80 5.42 26.66
C PRO A 1212 16.35 5.66 27.13
N TYR A 1213 15.60 6.43 26.35
CA TYR A 1213 14.18 6.78 26.54
C TYR A 1213 13.83 7.52 27.84
N LYS A 1214 14.80 7.96 28.65
CA LYS A 1214 14.50 8.77 29.84
C LYS A 1214 14.43 10.26 29.49
N TRP A 1215 13.36 10.92 29.90
CA TRP A 1215 13.22 12.37 29.80
C TRP A 1215 13.95 13.10 30.92
N ASN A 1216 14.11 14.42 30.77
CA ASN A 1216 14.65 15.34 31.77
C ASN A 1216 16.09 15.03 32.21
N GLN A 1217 16.93 14.55 31.29
CA GLN A 1217 18.33 14.24 31.62
C GLN A 1217 19.26 15.43 31.40
N VAL A 1218 18.72 16.58 30.99
CA VAL A 1218 19.54 17.75 30.70
C VAL A 1218 19.31 18.86 31.70
N ASP A 1219 20.43 19.38 32.19
CA ASP A 1219 20.54 20.48 33.13
C ASP A 1219 19.67 21.69 32.73
N PRO A 1220 18.74 22.12 33.60
CA PRO A 1220 17.88 23.26 33.35
C PRO A 1220 18.61 24.58 33.09
N SER A 1221 19.83 24.78 33.63
CA SER A 1221 20.60 26.03 33.48
C SER A 1221 21.05 26.30 32.04
N GLN A 1222 21.02 25.27 31.19
CA GLN A 1222 21.50 25.30 29.81
C GLN A 1222 20.38 25.61 28.79
N LYS A 1223 19.16 25.88 29.27
CA LYS A 1223 17.99 26.14 28.44
C LYS A 1223 17.77 27.64 28.31
N MET A 1224 17.81 28.17 27.09
CA MET A 1224 17.31 29.51 26.81
C MET A 1224 15.79 29.42 26.64
N GLU A 1225 15.03 29.97 27.58
CA GLU A 1225 13.57 30.01 27.48
C GLU A 1225 13.13 30.98 26.38
N LEU A 1226 12.42 30.47 25.37
CA LEU A 1226 11.74 31.29 24.38
C LEU A 1226 10.45 31.83 25.01
N LEU A 1227 10.36 33.14 25.21
CA LEU A 1227 9.16 33.81 25.73
C LEU A 1227 7.98 33.70 24.73
N GLN A 1228 7.15 32.67 24.85
CA GLN A 1228 5.78 32.69 24.29
C GLN A 1228 4.88 33.53 25.20
N LYS A 1229 4.98 34.86 25.10
CA LYS A 1229 3.99 35.77 25.71
C LYS A 1229 2.89 36.07 24.69
N ASP A 1230 1.78 35.34 24.75
CA ASP A 1230 0.51 35.92 24.33
C ASP A 1230 0.14 37.02 25.33
N ARG A 1231 -0.34 38.17 24.83
CA ARG A 1231 -0.65 39.38 25.63
C ARG A 1231 -1.66 39.15 26.77
N GLU A 1232 -2.27 37.96 26.86
CA GLU A 1232 -3.27 37.59 27.87
C GLU A 1232 -2.87 36.40 28.77
N GLY A 1233 -1.67 35.84 28.65
CA GLY A 1233 -1.20 34.76 29.54
C GLY A 1233 -1.96 33.43 29.43
N LYS A 1234 -2.81 33.24 28.41
CA LYS A 1234 -3.53 31.99 28.13
C LYS A 1234 -2.90 31.28 26.93
N THR A 1235 -2.05 30.29 27.17
CA THR A 1235 -1.52 29.35 26.16
C THR A 1235 -2.61 28.35 25.69
N ARG A 1236 -3.77 28.84 25.27
CA ARG A 1236 -4.87 27.99 24.80
C ARG A 1236 -4.68 27.71 23.30
N GLY A 1237 -4.54 26.44 22.94
CA GLY A 1237 -4.67 25.98 21.55
C GLY A 1237 -3.38 25.65 20.78
N ILE A 1238 -2.19 25.73 21.40
CA ILE A 1238 -0.92 25.40 20.72
C ILE A 1238 -0.81 23.89 20.47
N VAL A 1239 -0.60 23.49 19.21
CA VAL A 1239 -0.44 22.09 18.79
C VAL A 1239 1.01 21.63 18.94
N TYR A 1240 1.96 22.47 18.51
CA TYR A 1240 3.38 22.17 18.51
C TYR A 1240 4.13 23.11 19.44
N GLN A 1241 4.67 22.61 20.56
CA GLN A 1241 5.44 23.43 21.49
C GLN A 1241 6.74 23.91 20.82
N LEU A 1242 7.14 25.17 21.04
CA LEU A 1242 8.45 25.64 20.60
C LEU A 1242 9.53 25.06 21.50
N HIS A 1243 10.67 24.77 20.89
CA HIS A 1243 11.75 24.05 21.53
C HIS A 1243 12.76 25.04 22.12
N PRO A 1244 13.16 24.89 23.41
CA PRO A 1244 14.16 25.77 23.99
C PRO A 1244 15.49 25.61 23.25
N ILE A 1245 16.09 26.73 22.87
CA ILE A 1245 17.42 26.74 22.25
C ILE A 1245 18.43 26.48 23.35
N ARG A 1246 19.38 25.57 23.12
CA ARG A 1246 20.50 25.35 24.04
C ARG A 1246 21.71 26.15 23.62
N LEU A 1247 22.41 26.69 24.60
CA LEU A 1247 23.72 27.29 24.42
C LEU A 1247 24.72 26.15 24.18
N LEU A 1248 25.25 26.08 22.97
CA LEU A 1248 26.44 25.28 22.69
C LEU A 1248 27.66 26.07 23.16
N ASN A 1249 28.67 25.38 23.67
CA ASN A 1249 29.99 25.95 23.92
C ASN A 1249 30.63 26.14 22.54
N VAL A 1250 30.50 27.34 21.97
CA VAL A 1250 31.10 27.72 20.69
C VAL A 1250 32.53 28.17 20.90
#